data_AF-A0AA45RWT6-F1
#
_entry.id   AF-A0AA45RWT6-F1
#
_cell.length_a   1.000
_cell.length_b   1.000
_cell.length_c   1.000
_cell.angle_alpha   90.00
_cell.angle_beta   90.00
_cell.angle_gamma   90.00
#
_symmetry.space_group_name_H-M   'P 1'
#
loop_
_entity.id
_entity.type
_entity.pdbx_description
1 polymer ?
#
loop_
_entity_poly.entity_id
_entity_poly.type
_entity_poly.pdbx_seq_one_letter_code
_entity_poly.pdbx_strand_id
1 'polypeptide(L)'
;MDRRQFLKYGSFITVSVASGAGLVACGGSSSAAADGATDLPLASGAWKFPQSVASGDPHSDSIMLWTRAVPASADGVAPAPTASDSAIRLVMTAADNGAALGGSTALSGATVVDIKLPLQSQYDNTVRHKVTGLNPNTVYYYQFVAGDTRSNVGRCKTAPAADADVSQLQFAYMTCQDWSVNHWGAMTSIAGENLDFIVHLGDYIYETVGESFQVGAVESRHDALTLPDGAFKSGTSGAKYATTLADYRYLYKKYRTDTRLQALHERFAFIAIWDDHEFSDDSWQDAQTYDGTFSTTDGSDLHQTGRRRNANQAWFEYMPADVNLDTATSSFQNIKIYRDFQFGKLMQLVMTDERLYRNDHVIPESSVNPATGLPLGRIGSRYLVQQDVFNAVEAQKMAGATTIGLASPLDTVSMLGATQRQWWMDKMKAATSTWKLWGNEVSLLRMGLNGVDAIATLLALNAVPTIAASIGSTTAAVGGNLPLAAGIVGAATAGASPALAQAGASAAYNHIQWATGSAVDGQVFDAVGAGLSKEQATIAVAAMNAVSSSRPAAQRTAAVAAQTIAFGYIKPDIQAKKIDSPFVAASGKKAALAPFFARFLLNCDQWDGYNSERKALMAHLKTNSIGNVVAITGDIHAFFAGTVNDDFDATGGGSPVMVDLVSAGISSDSFFSYLRDAASALGDIAALVSYPLAIPVTGLGTLSISINMLDYTMGKATPTVASLLEQIRVQVRGALGAKGLPEAQLDPTTSAVLAGLQASSDFSVSLLALAQQLSGLGNNPWIKHLNTDAQGFTLVTLTPGKLVAQFKQVNKLVGGNAPTSVVARVTTATVTAGSAAVAIS
;
A
#
# COMPACT_ATOMS: atom_id res chain seq x y z
N MET A 1 -0.06 45.25 -3.85
CA MET A 1 -1.04 44.21 -3.49
C MET A 1 -2.14 44.88 -2.67
N ASP A 2 -3.37 44.93 -3.17
CA ASP A 2 -4.46 45.65 -2.52
C ASP A 2 -4.96 44.88 -1.30
N ARG A 3 -4.91 45.51 -0.12
CA ARG A 3 -5.35 44.96 1.17
C ARG A 3 -6.84 44.58 1.15
N ARG A 4 -7.65 45.20 0.27
CA ARG A 4 -9.06 44.84 0.04
C ARG A 4 -9.24 43.59 -0.81
N GLN A 5 -8.31 43.27 -1.73
CA GLN A 5 -8.34 42.00 -2.46
C GLN A 5 -7.89 40.83 -1.59
N PHE A 6 -6.87 41.02 -0.74
CA PHE A 6 -6.44 40.00 0.23
C PHE A 6 -7.56 39.60 1.21
N LEU A 7 -8.35 40.57 1.69
CA LEU A 7 -9.48 40.32 2.60
C LEU A 7 -10.73 39.76 1.92
N LYS A 8 -10.92 39.98 0.60
CA LYS A 8 -12.07 39.43 -0.15
C LYS A 8 -11.90 37.94 -0.53
N TYR A 9 -10.66 37.45 -0.60
CA TYR A 9 -10.37 36.10 -1.06
C TYR A 9 -9.63 35.23 -0.02
N GLY A 10 -9.22 35.81 1.11
CA GLY A 10 -8.58 35.10 2.24
C GLY A 10 -9.54 34.62 3.35
N SER A 11 -10.86 34.66 3.15
CA SER A 11 -11.85 34.58 4.25
C SER A 11 -12.49 33.20 4.51
N PHE A 12 -12.06 32.13 3.84
CA PHE A 12 -12.67 30.81 4.07
C PHE A 12 -12.20 30.13 5.37
N ILE A 13 -10.97 30.41 5.80
CA ILE A 13 -10.49 30.01 7.13
C ILE A 13 -10.65 31.17 8.08
N THR A 14 -11.30 30.92 9.20
CA THR A 14 -11.45 31.89 10.28
C THR A 14 -10.61 31.46 11.49
N VAL A 15 -10.13 32.42 12.30
CA VAL A 15 -9.26 32.15 13.46
C VAL A 15 -9.82 32.86 14.68
N SER A 16 -9.81 32.17 15.83
CA SER A 16 -10.16 32.76 17.13
C SER A 16 -9.17 32.33 18.22
N VAL A 17 -9.22 33.01 19.36
CA VAL A 17 -8.43 32.70 20.56
C VAL A 17 -9.38 32.24 21.67
N ALA A 18 -9.05 31.14 22.34
CA ALA A 18 -9.83 30.64 23.47
C ALA A 18 -9.75 31.60 24.68
N SER A 19 -10.88 31.85 25.35
CA SER A 19 -11.05 32.86 26.40
C SER A 19 -10.39 32.54 27.76
N GLY A 20 -9.57 31.49 27.82
CA GLY A 20 -8.89 31.01 29.04
C GLY A 20 -7.39 31.29 29.13
N ALA A 21 -6.76 31.79 28.06
CA ALA A 21 -5.38 32.27 28.12
C ALA A 21 -5.38 33.61 28.86
N GLY A 22 -4.67 33.72 29.98
CA GLY A 22 -4.67 34.85 30.92
C GLY A 22 -4.16 36.21 30.40
N LEU A 23 -4.48 36.59 29.16
CA LEU A 23 -4.37 37.95 28.67
C LEU A 23 -5.70 38.66 28.90
N VAL A 24 -5.78 39.41 29.99
CA VAL A 24 -6.74 40.49 30.15
C VAL A 24 -6.54 41.44 28.98
N ALA A 25 -7.45 41.40 27.99
CA ALA A 25 -7.55 42.42 26.98
C ALA A 25 -7.84 43.75 27.70
N CYS A 26 -6.82 44.58 27.86
CA CYS A 26 -7.00 45.95 28.29
C CYS A 26 -7.86 46.64 27.23
N GLY A 27 -9.05 47.09 27.62
CA GLY A 27 -9.97 47.82 26.76
C GLY A 27 -9.30 49.05 26.14
N GLY A 28 -9.21 49.06 24.82
CA GLY A 28 -8.83 50.20 24.00
C GLY A 28 -9.94 50.44 22.98
N SER A 29 -10.66 51.53 23.16
CA SER A 29 -11.82 51.97 22.39
C SER A 29 -11.52 52.27 20.91
N SER A 30 -12.44 51.81 20.06
CA SER A 30 -12.86 52.38 18.76
C SER A 30 -11.79 52.77 17.74
N SER A 31 -11.57 51.88 16.76
CA SER A 31 -11.36 52.26 15.37
C SER A 31 -11.94 51.16 14.47
N ALA A 32 -13.06 51.47 13.82
CA ALA A 32 -13.79 50.62 12.91
C ALA A 32 -12.87 50.04 11.81
N ALA A 33 -12.69 48.72 11.83
CA ALA A 33 -12.23 47.98 10.67
C ALA A 33 -13.46 47.63 9.82
N ALA A 34 -13.37 47.89 8.52
CA ALA A 34 -14.47 47.76 7.57
C ALA A 34 -15.07 46.33 7.54
N ASP A 35 -16.33 46.24 7.99
CA ASP A 35 -17.22 45.08 7.86
C ASP A 35 -17.55 44.81 6.38
N GLY A 36 -17.53 43.52 6.02
CA GLY A 36 -17.98 43.04 4.72
C GLY A 36 -18.21 41.53 4.63
N ALA A 37 -17.71 40.75 5.62
CA ALA A 37 -17.91 39.30 5.73
C ALA A 37 -18.48 38.86 7.10
N THR A 38 -18.79 39.82 7.98
CA THR A 38 -19.02 39.64 9.42
C THR A 38 -20.48 39.83 9.84
N ASP A 39 -21.33 40.35 8.96
CA ASP A 39 -22.74 40.64 9.27
C ASP A 39 -23.74 39.70 8.59
N LEU A 40 -23.34 38.44 8.34
CA LEU A 40 -24.32 37.42 7.95
C LEU A 40 -25.28 37.16 9.11
N PRO A 41 -26.61 37.08 8.88
CA PRO A 41 -27.57 36.79 9.94
C PRO A 41 -27.32 35.39 10.51
N LEU A 42 -27.54 35.21 11.82
CA LEU A 42 -27.53 33.86 12.38
C LEU A 42 -28.60 33.01 11.67
N ALA A 43 -28.21 31.79 11.33
CA ALA A 43 -29.10 30.77 10.81
C ALA A 43 -30.35 30.67 11.70
N SER A 44 -31.54 30.68 11.08
CA SER A 44 -32.83 30.52 11.75
C SER A 44 -33.56 29.29 11.24
N GLY A 45 -34.48 28.74 12.02
CA GLY A 45 -35.29 27.57 11.66
C GLY A 45 -34.53 26.25 11.80
N ALA A 46 -34.99 25.23 11.08
CA ALA A 46 -34.45 23.87 11.17
C ALA A 46 -33.27 23.67 10.22
N TRP A 47 -32.16 23.15 10.77
CA TRP A 47 -30.92 22.85 10.06
C TRP A 47 -30.50 21.40 10.31
N LYS A 48 -29.47 20.95 9.60
CA LYS A 48 -28.81 19.67 9.86
C LYS A 48 -27.33 19.73 9.48
N PHE A 49 -26.58 18.76 9.99
CA PHE A 49 -25.15 18.59 9.77
C PHE A 49 -24.90 17.22 9.11
N PRO A 50 -25.12 17.08 7.78
CA PRO A 50 -25.20 15.76 7.15
C PRO A 50 -23.89 14.97 7.16
N GLN A 51 -22.76 15.66 7.24
CA GLN A 51 -21.40 15.09 7.29
C GLN A 51 -20.80 15.17 8.71
N SER A 52 -21.62 15.47 9.72
CA SER A 52 -21.20 15.70 11.11
C SER A 52 -20.08 16.76 11.23
N VAL A 53 -19.25 16.63 12.26
CA VAL A 53 -18.13 17.50 12.61
C VAL A 53 -16.79 16.78 12.44
N ALA A 54 -15.70 17.54 12.32
CA ALA A 54 -14.35 17.00 12.30
C ALA A 54 -13.35 17.95 12.95
N SER A 55 -12.22 17.40 13.40
CA SER A 55 -11.07 18.18 13.85
C SER A 55 -9.78 17.67 13.23
N GLY A 56 -8.75 18.50 13.17
CA GLY A 56 -7.48 18.10 12.58
C GLY A 56 -6.32 19.03 12.90
N ASP A 57 -5.15 18.60 12.47
CA ASP A 57 -3.86 19.28 12.63
C ASP A 57 -3.62 19.81 14.07
N PRO A 58 -3.55 18.90 15.07
CA PRO A 58 -3.35 19.29 16.45
C PRO A 58 -1.95 19.88 16.65
N HIS A 59 -1.91 21.10 17.18
CA HIS A 59 -0.70 21.72 17.72
C HIS A 59 -0.83 21.87 19.24
N SER A 60 0.24 22.31 19.90
CA SER A 60 0.26 22.47 21.35
C SER A 60 -0.73 23.50 21.88
N ASP A 61 -1.13 24.46 21.05
CA ASP A 61 -2.00 25.56 21.44
C ASP A 61 -3.15 25.79 20.44
N SER A 62 -3.30 24.94 19.43
CA SER A 62 -4.32 25.13 18.41
C SER A 62 -4.87 23.83 17.82
N ILE A 63 -6.09 23.92 17.29
CA ILE A 63 -6.77 22.84 16.57
C ILE A 63 -7.60 23.42 15.41
N MET A 64 -7.66 22.72 14.27
CA MET A 64 -8.60 23.02 13.19
C MET A 64 -9.93 22.31 13.46
N LEU A 65 -11.05 23.02 13.37
CA LEU A 65 -12.41 22.49 13.50
C LEU A 65 -13.17 22.67 12.19
N TRP A 66 -13.98 21.67 11.86
CA TRP A 66 -14.70 21.59 10.60
C TRP A 66 -16.15 21.13 10.81
N THR A 67 -17.06 21.68 10.00
CA THR A 67 -18.41 21.12 9.81
C THR A 67 -18.97 21.53 8.46
N ARG A 68 -20.02 20.85 8.00
CA ARG A 68 -20.94 21.37 6.97
C ARG A 68 -22.36 21.48 7.51
N ALA A 69 -23.05 22.58 7.24
CA ALA A 69 -24.43 22.79 7.69
C ALA A 69 -25.35 23.17 6.51
N VAL A 70 -26.54 22.59 6.46
CA VAL A 70 -27.55 22.92 5.45
C VAL A 70 -28.94 23.01 6.08
N PRO A 71 -29.89 23.75 5.47
CA PRO A 71 -31.29 23.72 5.91
C PRO A 71 -31.81 22.27 5.98
N ALA A 72 -32.66 21.96 6.96
CA ALA A 72 -33.12 20.58 7.20
C ALA A 72 -33.80 19.93 5.97
N SER A 73 -34.45 20.74 5.14
CA SER A 73 -35.12 20.34 3.90
C SER A 73 -34.18 20.07 2.72
N ALA A 74 -32.92 20.54 2.77
CA ALA A 74 -31.96 20.32 1.68
C ALA A 74 -31.51 18.85 1.63
N ASP A 75 -31.17 18.35 0.46
CA ASP A 75 -30.51 17.04 0.34
C ASP A 75 -29.10 17.11 0.96
N GLY A 76 -28.69 16.06 1.69
CA GLY A 76 -27.42 16.04 2.44
C GLY A 76 -26.18 15.96 1.57
N VAL A 77 -26.30 15.47 0.33
CA VAL A 77 -25.22 15.30 -0.65
C VAL A 77 -25.34 16.23 -1.87
N ALA A 78 -26.46 16.95 -2.04
CA ALA A 78 -26.58 18.02 -3.03
C ALA A 78 -25.72 19.26 -2.66
N PRO A 79 -25.41 20.14 -3.64
CA PRO A 79 -24.81 21.45 -3.35
C PRO A 79 -25.67 22.29 -2.41
N ALA A 80 -25.02 23.07 -1.54
CA ALA A 80 -25.70 24.01 -0.67
C ALA A 80 -26.51 25.03 -1.50
N PRO A 81 -27.77 25.34 -1.12
CA PRO A 81 -28.57 26.33 -1.83
C PRO A 81 -27.90 27.71 -1.87
N THR A 82 -27.92 28.38 -3.02
CA THR A 82 -27.25 29.69 -3.21
C THR A 82 -27.81 30.82 -2.34
N ALA A 83 -29.02 30.67 -1.80
CA ALA A 83 -29.65 31.64 -0.89
C ALA A 83 -29.43 31.32 0.60
N SER A 84 -28.49 30.43 0.94
CA SER A 84 -28.28 29.94 2.31
C SER A 84 -27.09 30.56 3.05
N ASP A 85 -26.49 31.62 2.51
CA ASP A 85 -25.48 32.39 3.23
C ASP A 85 -26.05 32.85 4.58
N SER A 86 -25.38 32.46 5.67
CA SER A 86 -25.86 32.63 7.04
C SER A 86 -24.66 32.56 8.00
N ALA A 87 -24.90 32.61 9.29
CA ALA A 87 -23.88 32.37 10.30
C ALA A 87 -24.33 31.29 11.30
N ILE A 88 -23.38 30.48 11.75
CA ILE A 88 -23.58 29.46 12.79
C ILE A 88 -22.75 29.82 14.03
N ARG A 89 -23.04 29.22 15.18
CA ARG A 89 -22.21 29.36 16.38
C ARG A 89 -21.31 28.15 16.57
N LEU A 90 -20.07 28.36 17.00
CA LEU A 90 -19.18 27.34 17.52
C LEU A 90 -19.08 27.50 19.04
N VAL A 91 -19.32 26.41 19.77
CA VAL A 91 -19.17 26.33 21.23
C VAL A 91 -18.15 25.26 21.57
N MET A 92 -17.22 25.55 22.49
CA MET A 92 -16.18 24.62 22.92
C MET A 92 -15.98 24.68 24.45
N THR A 93 -15.70 23.54 25.07
CA THR A 93 -15.40 23.42 26.50
C THR A 93 -14.29 22.41 26.76
N ALA A 94 -13.56 22.59 27.86
CA ALA A 94 -12.63 21.59 28.39
C ALA A 94 -13.29 20.62 29.39
N ALA A 95 -14.56 20.86 29.75
CA ALA A 95 -15.29 19.94 30.63
C ALA A 95 -15.61 18.63 29.91
N ASP A 96 -15.54 17.51 30.64
CA ASP A 96 -15.78 16.19 30.07
C ASP A 96 -17.24 16.05 29.58
N ASN A 97 -17.38 15.89 28.27
CA ASN A 97 -18.64 15.59 27.61
C ASN A 97 -18.54 14.27 26.81
N GLY A 98 -17.66 13.35 27.22
CA GLY A 98 -17.39 12.08 26.54
C GLY A 98 -18.62 11.19 26.35
N ALA A 99 -19.53 11.19 27.33
CA ALA A 99 -20.79 10.44 27.25
C ALA A 99 -21.77 10.98 26.18
N ALA A 100 -21.55 12.20 25.68
CA ALA A 100 -22.38 12.83 24.64
C ALA A 100 -21.82 12.67 23.22
N LEU A 101 -20.65 12.04 23.04
CA LEU A 101 -20.03 11.83 21.72
C LEU A 101 -20.96 11.07 20.77
N GLY A 102 -21.06 11.55 19.53
CA GLY A 102 -21.99 11.03 18.51
C GLY A 102 -23.46 11.39 18.72
N GLY A 103 -23.78 12.18 19.75
CA GLY A 103 -25.11 12.75 19.98
C GLY A 103 -25.11 14.27 19.95
N SER A 104 -26.30 14.87 19.91
CA SER A 104 -26.50 16.33 19.82
C SER A 104 -26.81 17.00 21.15
N THR A 105 -26.59 16.32 22.28
CA THR A 105 -26.77 16.87 23.63
C THR A 105 -25.91 18.12 23.81
N ALA A 106 -26.48 19.17 24.41
CA ALA A 106 -25.75 20.41 24.65
C ALA A 106 -24.53 20.18 25.56
N LEU A 107 -23.41 20.81 25.21
CA LEU A 107 -22.20 20.81 26.06
C LEU A 107 -22.49 21.38 27.45
N SER A 108 -21.92 20.74 28.46
CA SER A 108 -21.90 21.19 29.85
C SER A 108 -20.54 21.76 30.23
N GLY A 109 -20.48 22.59 31.28
CA GLY A 109 -19.25 23.19 31.79
C GLY A 109 -18.96 24.58 31.25
N ALA A 110 -17.82 25.15 31.66
CA ALA A 110 -17.41 26.50 31.26
C ALA A 110 -16.99 26.53 29.78
N THR A 111 -17.57 27.45 29.02
CA THR A 111 -17.25 27.64 27.62
C THR A 111 -15.92 28.38 27.47
N VAL A 112 -15.02 27.85 26.64
CA VAL A 112 -13.72 28.46 26.28
C VAL A 112 -13.73 29.08 24.88
N VAL A 113 -14.71 28.74 24.04
CA VAL A 113 -14.99 29.39 22.75
C VAL A 113 -16.50 29.48 22.57
N ASP A 114 -17.01 30.67 22.28
CA ASP A 114 -18.39 30.90 21.85
C ASP A 114 -18.38 32.02 20.80
N ILE A 115 -18.37 31.62 19.53
CA ILE A 115 -18.15 32.56 18.42
C ILE A 115 -19.12 32.32 17.28
N LYS A 116 -19.38 33.39 16.53
CA LYS A 116 -20.16 33.37 15.28
C LYS A 116 -19.23 33.10 14.10
N LEU A 117 -19.59 32.15 13.24
CA LEU A 117 -18.82 31.74 12.07
C LEU A 117 -19.67 31.86 10.80
N PRO A 118 -19.10 32.36 9.69
CA PRO A 118 -19.82 32.49 8.42
C PRO A 118 -20.06 31.12 7.78
N LEU A 119 -21.22 30.98 7.17
CA LEU A 119 -21.63 29.85 6.34
C LEU A 119 -21.90 30.40 4.94
N GLN A 120 -21.11 29.99 3.95
CA GLN A 120 -21.19 30.56 2.60
C GLN A 120 -21.40 29.46 1.55
N SER A 121 -22.40 29.64 0.69
CA SER A 121 -22.79 28.64 -0.31
C SER A 121 -21.71 28.45 -1.38
N GLN A 122 -20.89 29.47 -1.63
CA GLN A 122 -19.74 29.37 -2.55
C GLN A 122 -18.73 28.30 -2.13
N TYR A 123 -18.67 27.99 -0.83
CA TYR A 123 -17.86 26.93 -0.22
C TYR A 123 -18.72 25.75 0.27
N ASP A 124 -19.87 25.53 -0.36
CA ASP A 124 -20.82 24.46 -0.06
C ASP A 124 -21.26 24.43 1.42
N ASN A 125 -21.34 25.61 2.06
CA ASN A 125 -21.66 25.77 3.48
C ASN A 125 -20.78 24.92 4.41
N THR A 126 -19.52 24.74 4.03
CA THR A 126 -18.50 24.19 4.92
C THR A 126 -17.95 25.32 5.80
N VAL A 127 -17.52 24.96 7.01
CA VAL A 127 -16.82 25.83 7.95
C VAL A 127 -15.48 25.20 8.24
N ARG A 128 -14.42 26.02 8.17
CA ARG A 128 -13.07 25.68 8.61
C ARG A 128 -12.57 26.76 9.55
N HIS A 129 -12.36 26.38 10.80
CA HIS A 129 -12.06 27.32 11.87
C HIS A 129 -10.90 26.85 12.74
N LYS A 130 -9.82 27.65 12.80
CA LYS A 130 -8.69 27.41 13.68
C LYS A 130 -8.91 28.08 15.04
N VAL A 131 -8.95 27.29 16.10
CA VAL A 131 -8.95 27.80 17.47
C VAL A 131 -7.52 27.80 17.99
N THR A 132 -7.06 28.92 18.54
CA THR A 132 -5.71 29.11 19.11
C THR A 132 -5.77 29.46 20.60
N GLY A 133 -4.62 29.49 21.28
CA GLY A 133 -4.55 29.80 22.72
C GLY A 133 -5.12 28.70 23.61
N LEU A 134 -5.19 27.47 23.11
CA LEU A 134 -5.59 26.29 23.88
C LEU A 134 -4.44 25.80 24.76
N ASN A 135 -4.77 25.05 25.81
CA ASN A 135 -3.76 24.41 26.64
C ASN A 135 -3.19 23.18 25.91
N PRO A 136 -1.88 22.88 26.06
CA PRO A 136 -1.27 21.68 25.50
C PRO A 136 -1.78 20.40 26.15
N ASN A 137 -1.70 19.29 25.41
CA ASN A 137 -2.08 17.94 25.86
C ASN A 137 -3.48 17.88 26.52
N THR A 138 -4.42 18.69 26.03
CA THR A 138 -5.73 18.89 26.66
C THR A 138 -6.83 18.43 25.72
N VAL A 139 -7.77 17.65 26.28
CA VAL A 139 -8.98 17.23 25.56
C VAL A 139 -10.02 18.34 25.64
N TYR A 140 -10.64 18.62 24.50
CA TYR A 140 -11.76 19.57 24.39
C TYR A 140 -12.93 18.93 23.66
N TYR A 141 -14.12 19.40 24.00
CA TYR A 141 -15.38 19.04 23.34
C TYR A 141 -15.96 20.27 22.66
N TYR A 142 -16.49 20.10 21.45
CA TYR A 142 -17.01 21.20 20.65
C TYR A 142 -18.30 20.82 19.91
N GLN A 143 -19.12 21.82 19.62
CA GLN A 143 -20.35 21.69 18.86
C GLN A 143 -20.58 22.94 18.01
N PHE A 144 -21.20 22.74 16.86
CA PHE A 144 -21.76 23.81 16.05
C PHE A 144 -23.28 23.93 16.29
N VAL A 145 -23.81 25.15 16.21
CA VAL A 145 -25.23 25.44 16.39
C VAL A 145 -25.73 26.28 15.22
N ALA A 146 -26.70 25.76 14.49
CA ALA A 146 -27.35 26.42 13.35
C ALA A 146 -28.87 26.44 13.57
N GLY A 147 -29.46 27.64 13.69
CA GLY A 147 -30.85 27.77 14.13
C GLY A 147 -31.08 27.07 15.45
N ASP A 148 -32.07 26.17 15.47
CA ASP A 148 -32.45 25.40 16.66
C ASP A 148 -31.70 24.06 16.78
N THR A 149 -30.76 23.77 15.87
CA THR A 149 -30.09 22.46 15.77
C THR A 149 -28.63 22.52 16.19
N ARG A 150 -28.22 21.50 16.97
CA ARG A 150 -26.82 21.26 17.34
C ARG A 150 -26.24 20.14 16.49
N SER A 151 -24.97 20.28 16.12
CA SER A 151 -24.21 19.17 15.57
C SER A 151 -24.04 18.06 16.60
N ASN A 152 -23.54 16.91 16.16
CA ASN A 152 -22.99 15.94 17.10
C ASN A 152 -21.84 16.59 17.90
N VAL A 153 -21.65 16.13 19.14
CA VAL A 153 -20.49 16.51 19.96
C VAL A 153 -19.24 15.94 19.30
N GLY A 154 -18.32 16.83 18.96
CA GLY A 154 -16.95 16.48 18.57
C GLY A 154 -16.01 16.56 19.78
N ARG A 155 -14.93 15.78 19.71
CA ARG A 155 -13.80 15.76 20.63
C ARG A 155 -12.51 15.99 19.85
N CYS A 156 -11.62 16.79 20.41
CA CYS A 156 -10.25 16.92 19.93
C CYS A 156 -9.27 16.94 21.10
N LYS A 157 -8.00 16.68 20.81
CA LYS A 157 -6.90 16.76 21.79
C LYS A 157 -5.75 17.57 21.18
N THR A 158 -5.31 18.61 21.87
CA THR A 158 -4.12 19.38 21.48
C THR A 158 -2.86 18.55 21.66
N ALA A 159 -1.83 18.81 20.85
CA ALA A 159 -0.54 18.15 20.99
C ALA A 159 0.12 18.52 22.34
N PRO A 160 1.04 17.71 22.87
CA PRO A 160 1.88 18.12 23.98
C PRO A 160 2.73 19.34 23.63
N ALA A 161 3.08 20.16 24.63
CA ALA A 161 4.04 21.25 24.46
C ALA A 161 5.37 20.71 23.94
N ALA A 162 6.09 21.47 23.10
CA ALA A 162 7.28 21.02 22.39
C ALA A 162 8.40 20.46 23.30
N ASP A 163 8.52 20.97 24.52
CA ASP A 163 9.52 20.57 25.51
C ASP A 163 9.02 19.50 26.51
N ALA A 164 7.78 19.04 26.38
CA ALA A 164 7.19 18.05 27.26
C ALA A 164 7.84 16.67 27.09
N ASP A 165 8.07 16.00 28.22
CA ASP A 165 8.45 14.58 28.24
C ASP A 165 7.19 13.73 28.09
N VAL A 166 7.07 13.06 26.95
CA VAL A 166 5.90 12.22 26.60
C VAL A 166 6.30 10.76 26.74
N SER A 167 5.67 10.04 27.67
CA SER A 167 5.97 8.63 27.93
C SER A 167 5.39 7.69 26.87
N GLN A 168 4.29 8.08 26.24
CA GLN A 168 3.63 7.30 25.20
C GLN A 168 2.74 8.19 24.31
N LEU A 169 2.65 7.83 23.02
CA LEU A 169 1.58 8.25 22.10
C LEU A 169 0.90 7.01 21.53
N GLN A 170 -0.40 7.09 21.28
CA GLN A 170 -1.17 6.08 20.56
C GLN A 170 -1.94 6.74 19.41
N PHE A 171 -1.74 6.23 18.19
CA PHE A 171 -2.45 6.75 17.02
C PHE A 171 -2.72 5.61 16.04
N ALA A 172 -3.71 5.81 15.17
CA ALA A 172 -3.91 4.92 14.03
C ALA A 172 -3.50 5.65 12.74
N TYR A 173 -3.10 4.89 11.73
CA TYR A 173 -3.02 5.40 10.38
C TYR A 173 -3.78 4.51 9.40
N MET A 174 -4.39 5.15 8.41
CA MET A 174 -5.30 4.56 7.44
C MET A 174 -5.15 5.24 6.08
N THR A 175 -5.57 4.54 5.03
CA THR A 175 -5.49 4.94 3.62
C THR A 175 -6.52 4.17 2.82
N CYS A 176 -6.78 4.57 1.58
CA CYS A 176 -7.44 3.75 0.55
C CYS A 176 -8.76 3.11 1.02
N GLN A 177 -9.78 3.96 1.12
CA GLN A 177 -11.10 3.61 1.62
C GLN A 177 -12.15 3.65 0.50
N ASP A 178 -11.95 2.94 -0.61
CA ASP A 178 -12.92 2.92 -1.71
C ASP A 178 -14.32 2.56 -1.21
N TRP A 179 -15.29 3.42 -1.52
CA TRP A 179 -16.71 3.26 -1.20
C TRP A 179 -17.35 2.06 -1.90
N SER A 180 -16.80 1.64 -3.04
CA SER A 180 -17.35 0.58 -3.88
C SER A 180 -16.79 -0.81 -3.59
N VAL A 181 -15.93 -0.96 -2.56
CA VAL A 181 -15.27 -2.23 -2.26
C VAL A 181 -15.42 -2.58 -0.78
N ASN A 182 -15.70 -3.85 -0.49
CA ASN A 182 -15.78 -4.46 0.83
C ASN A 182 -16.63 -3.64 1.84
N HIS A 183 -16.09 -3.33 3.02
CA HIS A 183 -16.81 -2.65 4.10
C HIS A 183 -15.89 -1.77 4.93
N TRP A 184 -16.44 -0.80 5.66
CA TRP A 184 -15.66 0.05 6.57
C TRP A 184 -15.77 -0.35 8.06
N GLY A 185 -15.99 -1.64 8.34
CA GLY A 185 -16.05 -2.17 9.72
C GLY A 185 -14.79 -1.86 10.54
N ALA A 186 -13.64 -1.71 9.88
CA ALA A 186 -12.39 -1.25 10.48
C ALA A 186 -12.56 0.05 11.26
N MET A 187 -13.35 1.00 10.74
CA MET A 187 -13.56 2.30 11.37
C MET A 187 -14.32 2.18 12.71
N THR A 188 -15.23 1.21 12.84
CA THR A 188 -15.85 0.90 14.15
C THR A 188 -14.82 0.40 15.16
N SER A 189 -13.85 -0.41 14.71
CA SER A 189 -12.78 -0.90 15.57
C SER A 189 -11.86 0.25 16.02
N ILE A 190 -11.47 1.12 15.09
CA ILE A 190 -10.67 2.32 15.39
C ILE A 190 -11.39 3.25 16.36
N ALA A 191 -12.71 3.46 16.18
CA ALA A 191 -13.50 4.33 17.06
C ALA A 191 -13.54 3.88 18.53
N GLY A 192 -13.29 2.59 18.78
CA GLY A 192 -13.19 2.00 20.12
C GLY A 192 -11.82 2.10 20.77
N GLU A 193 -10.79 2.57 20.05
CA GLU A 193 -9.43 2.72 20.57
C GLU A 193 -9.27 4.05 21.35
N ASN A 194 -8.27 4.13 22.23
CA ASN A 194 -7.91 5.38 22.92
C ASN A 194 -6.74 6.06 22.21
N LEU A 195 -7.05 6.83 21.15
CA LEU A 195 -6.04 7.48 20.31
C LEU A 195 -5.87 8.97 20.65
N ASP A 196 -4.64 9.46 20.45
CA ASP A 196 -4.28 10.87 20.48
C ASP A 196 -4.72 11.57 19.18
N PHE A 197 -4.54 10.91 18.04
CA PHE A 197 -4.90 11.40 16.69
C PHE A 197 -4.99 10.23 15.69
N ILE A 198 -5.45 10.53 14.47
CA ILE A 198 -5.41 9.64 13.31
C ILE A 198 -4.59 10.29 12.19
N VAL A 199 -3.78 9.50 11.48
CA VAL A 199 -3.12 9.91 10.24
C VAL A 199 -3.88 9.29 9.05
N HIS A 200 -4.23 10.10 8.05
CA HIS A 200 -4.79 9.61 6.79
C HIS A 200 -3.77 9.85 5.66
N LEU A 201 -3.32 8.78 5.00
CA LEU A 201 -2.20 8.82 4.06
C LEU A 201 -2.60 9.04 2.60
N GLY A 202 -3.89 9.08 2.30
CA GLY A 202 -4.40 9.38 0.97
C GLY A 202 -5.53 8.45 0.56
N ASP A 203 -6.10 8.67 -0.63
CA ASP A 203 -7.26 7.95 -1.15
C ASP A 203 -8.45 7.98 -0.17
N TYR A 204 -8.71 9.17 0.38
CA TYR A 204 -9.88 9.45 1.19
C TYR A 204 -11.15 9.33 0.34
N ILE A 205 -11.06 9.70 -0.94
CA ILE A 205 -12.07 9.47 -1.98
C ILE A 205 -11.44 8.77 -3.19
N TYR A 206 -12.27 8.10 -3.97
CA TYR A 206 -11.95 7.69 -5.34
C TYR A 206 -12.75 8.55 -6.32
N GLU A 207 -12.07 9.14 -7.30
CA GLU A 207 -12.66 10.00 -8.33
C GLU A 207 -13.43 9.25 -9.41
N THR A 208 -13.24 7.92 -9.50
CA THR A 208 -13.90 7.06 -10.47
C THR A 208 -15.13 6.35 -9.92
N VAL A 209 -16.04 5.99 -10.83
CA VAL A 209 -17.21 5.15 -10.57
C VAL A 209 -17.35 4.09 -11.66
N GLY A 210 -17.40 2.83 -11.24
CA GLY A 210 -17.63 1.69 -12.13
C GLY A 210 -16.37 1.19 -12.85
N GLU A 211 -15.18 1.53 -12.35
CA GLU A 211 -13.93 0.96 -12.85
C GLU A 211 -13.83 -0.54 -12.60
N SER A 212 -12.97 -1.22 -13.35
CA SER A 212 -12.77 -2.67 -13.22
C SER A 212 -12.22 -3.08 -11.85
N PHE A 213 -11.54 -2.18 -11.13
CA PHE A 213 -11.08 -2.42 -9.76
C PHE A 213 -12.16 -2.13 -8.70
N GLN A 214 -13.32 -1.61 -9.10
CA GLN A 214 -14.49 -1.29 -8.24
C GLN A 214 -15.63 -2.30 -8.40
N VAL A 215 -15.35 -3.47 -8.96
CA VAL A 215 -16.37 -4.52 -9.24
C VAL A 215 -16.52 -5.54 -8.10
N GLY A 216 -15.80 -5.33 -6.99
CA GLY A 216 -15.86 -6.18 -5.80
C GLY A 216 -17.22 -6.17 -5.11
N ALA A 217 -17.43 -7.12 -4.20
CA ALA A 217 -18.58 -7.07 -3.31
C ALA A 217 -18.45 -5.86 -2.36
N VAL A 218 -19.55 -5.15 -2.16
CA VAL A 218 -19.61 -3.95 -1.31
C VAL A 218 -20.71 -4.07 -0.25
N GLU A 219 -20.50 -3.47 0.90
CA GLU A 219 -21.48 -3.41 1.99
C GLU A 219 -22.76 -2.70 1.52
N SER A 220 -23.92 -3.26 1.85
CA SER A 220 -25.23 -2.77 1.42
C SER A 220 -25.57 -1.33 1.85
N ARG A 221 -24.83 -0.77 2.83
CA ARG A 221 -24.95 0.64 3.22
C ARG A 221 -24.22 1.61 2.29
N HIS A 222 -23.36 1.10 1.41
CA HIS A 222 -22.67 1.86 0.39
C HIS A 222 -23.41 1.66 -0.93
N ASP A 223 -24.35 2.57 -1.20
CA ASP A 223 -25.10 2.61 -2.44
C ASP A 223 -24.23 3.10 -3.62
N ALA A 224 -24.66 2.82 -4.83
CA ALA A 224 -23.91 3.21 -6.03
C ALA A 224 -23.67 4.73 -6.09
N LEU A 225 -22.43 5.11 -6.37
CA LEU A 225 -22.04 6.50 -6.59
C LEU A 225 -22.63 7.02 -7.91
N THR A 226 -22.98 8.31 -7.96
CA THR A 226 -23.45 8.99 -9.17
C THR A 226 -22.81 10.36 -9.25
N LEU A 227 -21.80 10.49 -10.11
CA LEU A 227 -21.15 11.77 -10.38
C LEU A 227 -22.13 12.71 -11.11
N PRO A 228 -22.39 13.93 -10.58
CA PRO A 228 -23.25 14.93 -11.22
C PRO A 228 -22.91 15.22 -12.68
N ASP A 229 -21.62 15.44 -12.97
CA ASP A 229 -21.10 15.90 -14.25
C ASP A 229 -20.03 14.94 -14.84
N GLY A 230 -19.80 13.79 -14.18
CA GLY A 230 -18.70 12.89 -14.51
C GLY A 230 -18.66 12.43 -15.97
N ALA A 231 -17.45 12.40 -16.54
CA ALA A 231 -17.20 11.99 -17.92
C ALA A 231 -16.90 10.49 -18.01
N PHE A 232 -17.21 9.86 -19.15
CA PHE A 232 -16.87 8.45 -19.38
C PHE A 232 -15.38 8.33 -19.72
N LYS A 233 -14.66 7.36 -19.13
CA LYS A 233 -13.23 7.10 -19.38
C LYS A 233 -12.96 6.61 -20.81
N SER A 234 -13.87 5.79 -21.33
CA SER A 234 -13.95 5.40 -22.74
C SER A 234 -15.40 4.98 -23.03
N GLY A 235 -15.95 5.34 -24.19
CA GLY A 235 -17.39 5.21 -24.48
C GLY A 235 -17.98 3.80 -24.39
N THR A 236 -17.17 2.76 -24.16
CA THR A 236 -17.57 1.34 -24.09
C THR A 236 -17.41 0.70 -22.70
N SER A 237 -16.66 1.29 -21.76
CA SER A 237 -16.41 0.69 -20.44
C SER A 237 -17.59 0.88 -19.46
N GLY A 238 -18.37 1.95 -19.64
CA GLY A 238 -19.41 2.36 -18.70
C GLY A 238 -18.88 3.09 -17.45
N ALA A 239 -17.56 3.07 -17.22
CA ALA A 239 -16.89 3.74 -16.11
C ALA A 239 -16.84 5.26 -16.33
N LYS A 240 -16.97 6.01 -15.23
CA LYS A 240 -16.89 7.47 -15.22
C LYS A 240 -15.85 7.99 -14.24
N TYR A 241 -15.37 9.22 -14.45
CA TYR A 241 -14.47 9.92 -13.55
C TYR A 241 -14.94 11.36 -13.29
N ALA A 242 -14.60 11.89 -12.11
CA ALA A 242 -14.94 13.24 -11.67
C ALA A 242 -14.19 14.30 -12.50
N THR A 243 -14.91 15.32 -12.99
CA THR A 243 -14.34 16.38 -13.83
C THR A 243 -14.56 17.78 -13.25
N THR A 244 -15.68 17.99 -12.55
CA THR A 244 -16.05 19.30 -12.03
C THR A 244 -15.88 19.39 -10.52
N LEU A 245 -15.86 20.62 -9.98
CA LEU A 245 -15.92 20.84 -8.54
C LEU A 245 -17.17 20.20 -7.90
N ALA A 246 -18.29 20.13 -8.62
CA ALA A 246 -19.50 19.48 -8.13
C ALA A 246 -19.32 17.97 -7.96
N ASP A 247 -18.59 17.31 -8.88
CA ASP A 247 -18.23 15.89 -8.77
C ASP A 247 -17.37 15.62 -7.53
N TYR A 248 -16.27 16.35 -7.36
CA TYR A 248 -15.39 16.14 -6.20
C TYR A 248 -16.10 16.45 -4.88
N ARG A 249 -16.89 17.53 -4.80
CA ARG A 249 -17.72 17.83 -3.62
C ARG A 249 -18.72 16.71 -3.33
N TYR A 250 -19.35 16.15 -4.36
CA TYR A 250 -20.28 15.03 -4.21
C TYR A 250 -19.57 13.83 -3.55
N LEU A 251 -18.38 13.46 -4.02
CA LEU A 251 -17.61 12.33 -3.46
C LEU A 251 -17.31 12.53 -1.97
N TYR A 252 -16.77 13.69 -1.58
CA TYR A 252 -16.51 13.97 -0.15
C TYR A 252 -17.78 13.94 0.70
N LYS A 253 -18.88 14.53 0.21
CA LYS A 253 -20.17 14.49 0.92
C LYS A 253 -20.67 13.07 1.07
N LYS A 254 -20.55 12.27 0.02
CA LYS A 254 -21.05 10.90 -0.05
C LYS A 254 -20.26 9.97 0.86
N TYR A 255 -18.94 9.98 0.77
CA TYR A 255 -18.07 9.20 1.65
C TYR A 255 -18.32 9.53 3.13
N ARG A 256 -18.49 10.81 3.46
CA ARG A 256 -18.80 11.26 4.82
C ARG A 256 -20.25 11.02 5.26
N THR A 257 -21.08 10.34 4.48
CA THR A 257 -22.38 9.86 4.96
C THR A 257 -22.28 8.57 5.76
N ASP A 258 -21.18 7.82 5.67
CA ASP A 258 -20.97 6.64 6.52
C ASP A 258 -20.77 7.08 7.98
N THR A 259 -21.65 6.61 8.85
CA THR A 259 -21.66 6.99 10.27
C THR A 259 -20.43 6.50 11.04
N ARG A 260 -19.71 5.49 10.53
CA ARG A 260 -18.44 5.03 11.13
C ARG A 260 -17.32 6.01 10.84
N LEU A 261 -17.27 6.58 9.64
CA LEU A 261 -16.33 7.64 9.30
C LEU A 261 -16.63 8.93 10.09
N GLN A 262 -17.91 9.28 10.23
CA GLN A 262 -18.33 10.38 11.10
C GLN A 262 -17.88 10.16 12.56
N ALA A 263 -18.07 8.95 13.09
CA ALA A 263 -17.64 8.61 14.45
C ALA A 263 -16.13 8.77 14.67
N LEU A 264 -15.30 8.54 13.65
CA LEU A 264 -13.86 8.81 13.75
C LEU A 264 -13.57 10.31 13.81
N HIS A 265 -14.16 11.09 12.90
CA HIS A 265 -13.99 12.54 12.86
C HIS A 265 -14.52 13.25 14.12
N GLU A 266 -15.56 12.71 14.73
CA GLU A 266 -16.11 13.18 16.00
C GLU A 266 -15.20 12.89 17.20
N ARG A 267 -14.27 11.92 17.11
CA ARG A 267 -13.50 11.43 18.27
C ARG A 267 -12.03 11.86 18.28
N PHE A 268 -11.44 11.98 17.09
CA PHE A 268 -10.01 12.15 16.92
C PHE A 268 -9.70 13.27 15.94
N ALA A 269 -8.60 13.98 16.21
CA ALA A 269 -8.04 14.91 15.24
C ALA A 269 -7.37 14.13 14.10
N PHE A 270 -7.64 14.52 12.85
CA PHE A 270 -7.01 13.96 11.67
C PHE A 270 -5.80 14.79 11.25
N ILE A 271 -4.68 14.12 10.98
CA ILE A 271 -3.54 14.65 10.22
C ILE A 271 -3.61 13.98 8.85
N ALA A 272 -4.10 14.72 7.84
CA ALA A 272 -4.36 14.15 6.52
C ALA A 272 -3.44 14.72 5.44
N ILE A 273 -3.02 13.85 4.54
CA ILE A 273 -2.50 14.16 3.21
C ILE A 273 -3.46 13.56 2.15
N TRP A 274 -3.30 13.90 0.88
CA TRP A 274 -3.95 13.20 -0.23
C TRP A 274 -3.02 12.14 -0.80
N ASP A 275 -3.53 11.36 -1.73
CA ASP A 275 -2.76 10.63 -2.72
C ASP A 275 -3.31 11.01 -4.13
N ASP A 276 -3.26 10.10 -5.09
CA ASP A 276 -3.61 10.30 -6.48
C ASP A 276 -5.12 10.37 -6.69
N HIS A 277 -5.91 9.50 -6.05
CA HIS A 277 -7.36 9.41 -6.25
C HIS A 277 -8.17 10.61 -5.74
N GLU A 278 -7.56 11.50 -4.95
CA GLU A 278 -8.12 12.84 -4.72
C GLU A 278 -8.23 13.69 -5.99
N PHE A 279 -7.51 13.32 -7.07
CA PHE A 279 -7.58 13.97 -8.37
C PHE A 279 -7.71 12.98 -9.53
N SER A 280 -6.69 12.15 -9.77
CA SER A 280 -6.63 11.19 -10.86
C SER A 280 -5.64 10.08 -10.54
N ASP A 281 -6.04 8.82 -10.72
CA ASP A 281 -5.22 7.60 -10.61
C ASP A 281 -3.80 7.80 -11.19
N ASP A 282 -2.79 7.48 -10.39
CA ASP A 282 -1.35 7.56 -10.65
C ASP A 282 -0.88 8.91 -11.27
N SER A 283 -1.54 10.02 -10.90
CA SER A 283 -1.26 11.36 -11.46
C SER A 283 0.06 11.97 -11.01
N TRP A 284 0.74 12.71 -11.88
CA TRP A 284 1.79 13.65 -11.49
C TRP A 284 1.31 15.07 -11.75
N GLN A 285 1.52 15.97 -10.79
CA GLN A 285 1.16 17.39 -10.93
C GLN A 285 -0.35 17.57 -11.19
N ASP A 286 -0.72 18.01 -12.40
CA ASP A 286 -2.08 18.11 -12.90
C ASP A 286 -2.34 17.21 -14.12
N ALA A 287 -1.44 16.26 -14.39
CA ALA A 287 -1.60 15.29 -15.46
C ALA A 287 -2.49 14.12 -15.03
N GLN A 288 -3.45 13.75 -15.86
CA GLN A 288 -4.24 12.53 -15.71
C GLN A 288 -3.57 11.35 -16.45
N THR A 289 -3.99 10.12 -16.12
CA THR A 289 -3.52 8.88 -16.77
C THR A 289 -4.64 8.17 -17.57
N TYR A 290 -5.75 8.87 -17.81
CA TYR A 290 -6.93 8.32 -18.49
C TYR A 290 -6.85 8.39 -20.02
N ASP A 291 -7.81 7.70 -20.65
CA ASP A 291 -8.21 7.75 -22.07
C ASP A 291 -7.20 7.37 -23.16
N GLY A 292 -5.90 7.23 -22.85
CA GLY A 292 -4.89 6.78 -23.80
C GLY A 292 -4.74 7.69 -25.03
N THR A 293 -5.37 8.87 -25.01
CA THR A 293 -5.11 9.94 -25.96
C THR A 293 -3.86 10.63 -25.47
N PHE A 294 -2.73 10.05 -25.85
CA PHE A 294 -1.43 10.66 -25.64
C PHE A 294 -1.10 11.46 -26.88
N SER A 295 -0.95 12.77 -26.77
CA SER A 295 -0.26 13.56 -27.78
C SER A 295 1.15 13.00 -27.86
N THR A 296 1.47 12.28 -28.93
CA THR A 296 2.81 11.73 -29.18
C THR A 296 3.86 12.81 -29.41
N THR A 297 3.45 14.08 -29.49
CA THR A 297 4.34 15.23 -29.71
C THR A 297 4.82 15.82 -28.39
N ASP A 298 3.97 15.88 -27.36
CA ASP A 298 4.29 16.59 -26.11
C ASP A 298 3.51 16.16 -24.85
N GLY A 299 2.55 15.22 -24.94
CA GLY A 299 1.71 14.81 -23.80
C GLY A 299 0.81 15.92 -23.23
N SER A 300 0.58 17.01 -23.98
CA SER A 300 -0.14 18.20 -23.51
C SER A 300 -1.62 17.97 -23.19
N ASP A 301 -2.22 16.90 -23.71
CA ASP A 301 -3.60 16.49 -23.42
C ASP A 301 -3.79 15.90 -22.02
N LEU A 302 -2.71 15.47 -21.37
CA LEU A 302 -2.75 14.92 -20.02
C LEU A 302 -2.98 16.00 -18.95
N HIS A 303 -2.48 17.21 -19.16
CA HIS A 303 -2.51 18.28 -18.16
C HIS A 303 -3.90 18.93 -18.04
N GLN A 304 -4.56 18.71 -16.91
CA GLN A 304 -5.92 19.17 -16.61
C GLN A 304 -5.93 20.17 -15.45
N THR A 305 -5.21 21.30 -15.60
CA THR A 305 -5.05 22.33 -14.54
C THR A 305 -6.39 22.74 -13.89
N GLY A 306 -7.44 22.95 -14.70
CA GLY A 306 -8.77 23.30 -14.19
C GLY A 306 -9.38 22.21 -13.30
N ARG A 307 -9.28 20.94 -13.72
CA ARG A 307 -9.75 19.78 -12.96
C ARG A 307 -8.94 19.59 -11.68
N ARG A 308 -7.60 19.71 -11.73
CA ARG A 308 -6.74 19.64 -10.53
C ARG A 308 -7.08 20.74 -9.53
N ARG A 309 -7.35 21.97 -9.98
CA ARG A 309 -7.80 23.06 -9.09
C ARG A 309 -9.18 22.77 -8.47
N ASN A 310 -10.10 22.15 -9.21
CA ASN A 310 -11.39 21.71 -8.67
C ASN A 310 -11.21 20.65 -7.57
N ALA A 311 -10.34 19.66 -7.80
CA ALA A 311 -9.97 18.65 -6.81
C ALA A 311 -9.33 19.28 -5.56
N ASN A 312 -8.34 20.14 -5.73
CA ASN A 312 -7.67 20.87 -4.64
C ASN A 312 -8.67 21.68 -3.81
N GLN A 313 -9.61 22.36 -4.46
CA GLN A 313 -10.64 23.14 -3.77
C GLN A 313 -11.58 22.23 -2.97
N ALA A 314 -12.03 21.10 -3.52
CA ALA A 314 -12.88 20.16 -2.79
C ALA A 314 -12.15 19.55 -1.58
N TRP A 315 -10.90 19.12 -1.73
CA TRP A 315 -10.09 18.62 -0.60
C TRP A 315 -9.96 19.69 0.49
N PHE A 316 -9.64 20.92 0.09
CA PHE A 316 -9.52 22.05 1.01
C PHE A 316 -10.83 22.38 1.74
N GLU A 317 -11.98 22.24 1.08
CA GLU A 317 -13.28 22.50 1.68
C GLU A 317 -13.71 21.41 2.67
N TYR A 318 -13.30 20.15 2.45
CA TYR A 318 -13.80 19.00 3.21
C TYR A 318 -12.82 18.42 4.21
N MET A 319 -11.52 18.72 4.11
CA MET A 319 -10.52 18.20 5.06
C MET A 319 -10.21 19.20 6.19
N PRO A 320 -10.14 18.74 7.46
CA PRO A 320 -9.85 19.59 8.61
C PRO A 320 -8.35 19.90 8.75
N ALA A 321 -7.67 20.28 7.66
CA ALA A 321 -6.25 20.61 7.64
C ALA A 321 -6.01 22.11 7.81
N ASP A 322 -4.95 22.52 8.50
CA ASP A 322 -4.48 23.91 8.64
C ASP A 322 -3.56 24.27 7.47
N VAL A 323 -4.16 24.48 6.31
CA VAL A 323 -3.48 24.85 5.06
C VAL A 323 -4.21 26.00 4.39
N ASN A 324 -3.56 26.67 3.44
CA ASN A 324 -4.16 27.78 2.68
C ASN A 324 -4.31 27.42 1.19
N LEU A 325 -5.41 27.85 0.58
CA LEU A 325 -5.70 27.75 -0.85
C LEU A 325 -5.64 29.14 -1.48
N ASP A 326 -4.77 29.34 -2.45
CA ASP A 326 -4.71 30.55 -3.27
C ASP A 326 -5.69 30.40 -4.45
N THR A 327 -6.91 30.92 -4.31
CA THR A 327 -7.90 30.87 -5.38
C THR A 327 -7.62 31.88 -6.51
N ALA A 328 -6.72 32.84 -6.30
CA ALA A 328 -6.41 33.90 -7.26
C ALA A 328 -5.38 33.46 -8.31
N THR A 329 -4.48 32.52 -7.98
CA THR A 329 -3.55 31.96 -8.97
C THR A 329 -4.27 31.03 -9.96
N SER A 330 -3.83 31.08 -11.23
CA SER A 330 -4.26 30.16 -12.28
C SER A 330 -3.48 28.84 -12.28
N SER A 331 -2.41 28.73 -11.48
CA SER A 331 -1.60 27.51 -11.37
C SER A 331 -2.36 26.39 -10.64
N PHE A 332 -2.03 25.14 -10.95
CA PHE A 332 -2.47 23.97 -10.18
C PHE A 332 -1.75 23.86 -8.82
N GLN A 333 -0.57 24.47 -8.66
CA GLN A 333 0.15 24.55 -7.38
C GLN A 333 -0.42 25.67 -6.50
N ASN A 334 -1.73 25.66 -6.33
CA ASN A 334 -2.47 26.70 -5.60
C ASN A 334 -2.74 26.35 -4.13
N ILE A 335 -2.23 25.23 -3.67
CA ILE A 335 -2.30 24.76 -2.29
C ILE A 335 -0.97 24.09 -1.95
N LYS A 336 -0.60 24.16 -0.67
CA LYS A 336 0.52 23.41 -0.10
C LYS A 336 -0.01 22.61 1.08
N ILE A 337 0.11 21.29 1.02
CA ILE A 337 -0.39 20.42 2.09
C ILE A 337 0.71 19.72 2.90
N TYR A 338 1.95 19.66 2.41
CA TYR A 338 3.05 19.13 3.23
C TYR A 338 3.38 20.06 4.41
N ARG A 339 3.56 19.46 5.59
CA ARG A 339 3.67 20.14 6.89
C ARG A 339 4.20 19.19 7.96
N ASP A 340 4.56 19.72 9.13
CA ASP A 340 5.16 18.94 10.22
C ASP A 340 4.51 19.22 11.58
N PHE A 341 4.57 18.23 12.47
CA PHE A 341 3.94 18.22 13.79
C PHE A 341 4.92 17.73 14.84
N GLN A 342 4.95 18.40 15.99
CA GLN A 342 5.78 18.02 17.12
C GLN A 342 4.90 17.59 18.30
N PHE A 343 5.17 16.42 18.85
CA PHE A 343 4.49 15.88 20.02
C PHE A 343 5.49 15.71 21.16
N GLY A 344 5.74 16.84 21.85
CA GLY A 344 6.79 16.94 22.86
C GLY A 344 8.17 16.57 22.33
N LYS A 345 9.02 16.03 23.21
CA LYS A 345 10.33 15.49 22.84
C LYS A 345 10.25 14.09 22.21
N LEU A 346 9.08 13.45 22.18
CA LEU A 346 8.96 12.06 21.75
C LEU A 346 8.97 11.92 20.23
N MET A 347 8.18 12.72 19.52
CA MET A 347 7.94 12.52 18.09
C MET A 347 7.96 13.83 17.32
N GLN A 348 8.69 13.84 16.21
CA GLN A 348 8.48 14.75 15.09
C GLN A 348 7.83 13.96 13.96
N LEU A 349 6.65 14.36 13.50
CA LEU A 349 5.99 13.82 12.31
C LEU A 349 6.17 14.80 11.15
N VAL A 350 6.76 14.35 10.05
CA VAL A 350 6.96 15.13 8.82
C VAL A 350 6.08 14.52 7.73
N MET A 351 5.08 15.26 7.27
CA MET A 351 4.17 14.83 6.19
C MET A 351 4.65 15.43 4.86
N THR A 352 4.88 14.59 3.85
CA THR A 352 5.18 15.01 2.47
C THR A 352 3.96 14.89 1.56
N ASP A 353 4.10 15.35 0.32
CA ASP A 353 3.08 15.41 -0.74
C ASP A 353 3.77 14.87 -1.98
N GLU A 354 3.40 13.66 -2.38
CA GLU A 354 4.12 12.89 -3.41
C GLU A 354 3.43 12.95 -4.78
N ARG A 355 2.40 13.79 -4.93
CA ARG A 355 1.63 13.92 -6.18
C ARG A 355 1.76 15.28 -6.83
N LEU A 356 1.65 16.37 -6.06
CA LEU A 356 1.59 17.71 -6.65
C LEU A 356 2.92 18.19 -7.25
N TYR A 357 4.03 17.69 -6.73
CA TYR A 357 5.38 18.16 -7.08
C TYR A 357 6.22 17.13 -7.84
N ARG A 358 5.76 15.87 -7.92
CA ARG A 358 6.52 14.82 -8.62
C ARG A 358 6.63 15.11 -10.11
N ASN A 359 7.73 14.68 -10.71
CA ASN A 359 7.83 14.58 -12.16
C ASN A 359 6.95 13.44 -12.67
N ASP A 360 6.75 13.37 -13.99
CA ASP A 360 6.28 12.14 -14.62
C ASP A 360 7.26 11.00 -14.31
N HIS A 361 6.74 9.78 -14.39
CA HIS A 361 7.48 8.54 -14.31
C HIS A 361 8.75 8.60 -15.17
N VAL A 362 9.83 7.99 -14.69
CA VAL A 362 11.12 7.99 -15.40
C VAL A 362 10.97 7.52 -16.84
N ILE A 363 10.14 6.50 -17.08
CA ILE A 363 9.71 6.09 -18.41
C ILE A 363 8.25 6.53 -18.60
N PRO A 364 7.97 7.55 -19.43
CA PRO A 364 6.60 7.98 -19.71
C PRO A 364 5.78 6.89 -20.41
N GLU A 365 4.48 6.79 -20.11
CA GLU A 365 3.57 5.85 -20.79
C GLU A 365 3.45 6.08 -22.30
N SER A 366 3.58 7.33 -22.72
CA SER A 366 3.55 7.77 -24.11
C SER A 366 4.78 7.32 -24.91
N SER A 367 5.83 6.82 -24.24
CA SER A 367 7.04 6.32 -24.91
C SER A 367 6.68 5.20 -25.88
N VAL A 368 7.22 5.27 -27.11
CA VAL A 368 6.93 4.28 -28.15
C VAL A 368 7.61 2.96 -27.82
N ASN A 369 6.83 1.89 -27.76
CA ASN A 369 7.31 0.53 -27.68
C ASN A 369 7.94 0.13 -29.04
N PRO A 370 9.26 -0.14 -29.13
CA PRO A 370 9.90 -0.47 -30.39
C PRO A 370 9.38 -1.75 -31.05
N ALA A 371 8.77 -2.66 -30.29
CA ALA A 371 8.24 -3.92 -30.79
C ALA A 371 6.85 -3.79 -31.42
N THR A 372 6.03 -2.85 -30.94
CA THR A 372 4.64 -2.67 -31.41
C THR A 372 4.41 -1.39 -32.20
N GLY A 373 5.30 -0.39 -32.05
CA GLY A 373 5.12 0.96 -32.58
C GLY A 373 4.04 1.78 -31.88
N LEU A 374 3.47 1.26 -30.79
CA LEU A 374 2.41 1.89 -29.99
C LEU A 374 3.00 2.42 -28.67
N PRO A 375 2.30 3.33 -27.95
CA PRO A 375 2.68 3.70 -26.59
C PRO A 375 2.87 2.47 -25.69
N LEU A 376 3.84 2.52 -24.77
CA LEU A 376 4.08 1.47 -23.78
C LEU A 376 2.83 1.24 -22.92
N GLY A 377 2.12 2.31 -22.56
CA GLY A 377 1.11 2.28 -21.51
C GLY A 377 1.72 1.90 -20.17
N ARG A 378 0.89 1.52 -19.19
CA ARG A 378 1.32 1.26 -17.80
C ARG A 378 2.32 0.12 -17.58
N ILE A 379 2.29 -0.94 -18.40
CA ILE A 379 3.23 -2.06 -18.27
C ILE A 379 4.53 -1.70 -18.98
N GLY A 380 5.65 -1.75 -18.27
CA GLY A 380 6.98 -1.36 -18.77
C GLY A 380 7.34 0.10 -18.53
N SER A 381 6.40 0.94 -18.08
CA SER A 381 6.61 2.34 -17.67
C SER A 381 6.43 2.53 -16.15
N ARG A 382 5.36 1.95 -15.59
CA ARG A 382 5.00 1.99 -14.17
C ARG A 382 5.11 0.63 -13.51
N TYR A 383 4.50 -0.39 -14.12
CA TYR A 383 4.49 -1.74 -13.57
C TYR A 383 5.41 -2.67 -14.37
N LEU A 384 6.10 -3.59 -13.69
CA LEU A 384 6.98 -4.59 -14.33
C LEU A 384 8.00 -3.92 -15.27
N VAL A 385 8.68 -2.90 -14.77
CA VAL A 385 9.67 -2.12 -15.53
C VAL A 385 11.02 -2.83 -15.52
N GLN A 386 11.64 -3.04 -16.68
CA GLN A 386 12.98 -3.63 -16.74
C GLN A 386 14.00 -2.69 -16.07
N GLN A 387 14.68 -3.18 -15.03
CA GLN A 387 15.54 -2.38 -14.17
C GLN A 387 16.70 -1.74 -14.95
N ASP A 388 17.31 -2.46 -15.90
CA ASP A 388 18.41 -1.92 -16.71
C ASP A 388 17.96 -0.79 -17.63
N VAL A 389 16.76 -0.89 -18.20
CA VAL A 389 16.15 0.16 -19.02
C VAL A 389 15.85 1.38 -18.16
N PHE A 390 15.21 1.18 -17.00
CA PHE A 390 14.93 2.24 -16.05
C PHE A 390 16.21 2.99 -15.66
N ASN A 391 17.24 2.27 -15.23
CA ASN A 391 18.52 2.87 -14.80
C ASN A 391 19.17 3.69 -15.93
N ALA A 392 19.11 3.20 -17.17
CA ALA A 392 19.65 3.91 -18.32
C ALA A 392 18.87 5.20 -18.62
N VAL A 393 17.53 5.16 -18.59
CA VAL A 393 16.68 6.32 -18.84
C VAL A 393 16.79 7.35 -17.71
N GLU A 394 16.82 6.91 -16.45
CA GLU A 394 17.02 7.78 -15.28
C GLU A 394 18.35 8.56 -15.41
N ALA A 395 19.45 7.85 -15.71
CA ALA A 395 20.76 8.45 -15.91
C ALA A 395 20.78 9.45 -17.08
N GLN A 396 20.09 9.14 -18.19
CA GLN A 396 19.97 10.05 -19.34
C GLN A 396 19.19 11.32 -18.98
N LYS A 397 18.04 11.20 -18.29
CA LYS A 397 17.25 12.35 -17.82
C LYS A 397 18.09 13.26 -16.93
N MET A 398 18.78 12.68 -15.95
CA MET A 398 19.64 13.42 -15.02
C MET A 398 20.81 14.12 -15.73
N ALA A 399 21.46 13.47 -16.70
CA ALA A 399 22.54 14.08 -17.47
C ALA A 399 22.07 15.28 -18.31
N GLY A 400 20.81 15.25 -18.76
CA GLY A 400 20.17 16.32 -19.52
C GLY A 400 19.73 17.54 -18.70
N ALA A 401 19.68 17.45 -17.37
CA ALA A 401 19.10 18.49 -16.50
C ALA A 401 19.74 19.88 -16.70
N THR A 402 21.08 19.95 -16.80
CA THR A 402 21.79 21.21 -17.01
C THR A 402 21.53 21.81 -18.39
N THR A 403 21.32 20.97 -19.41
CA THR A 403 21.01 21.39 -20.79
C THR A 403 19.65 22.11 -20.87
N ILE A 404 18.71 21.75 -19.99
CA ILE A 404 17.38 22.38 -19.91
C ILE A 404 17.26 23.42 -18.79
N GLY A 405 18.40 23.85 -18.21
CA GLY A 405 18.46 24.95 -17.25
C GLY A 405 18.00 24.61 -15.82
N LEU A 406 17.93 23.33 -15.46
CA LEU A 406 17.61 22.91 -14.08
C LEU A 406 18.85 22.98 -13.17
N ALA A 407 18.62 23.31 -11.90
CA ALA A 407 19.68 23.55 -10.92
C ALA A 407 20.30 22.25 -10.38
N SER A 408 19.52 21.17 -10.31
CA SER A 408 19.97 19.86 -9.85
C SER A 408 19.58 18.78 -10.86
N PRO A 409 20.44 17.77 -11.11
CA PRO A 409 20.07 16.56 -11.86
C PRO A 409 18.83 15.86 -11.30
N LEU A 410 18.58 15.94 -10.00
CA LEU A 410 17.42 15.31 -9.38
C LEU A 410 16.10 15.95 -9.79
N ASP A 411 16.11 17.19 -10.29
CA ASP A 411 14.88 17.94 -10.64
C ASP A 411 14.17 17.37 -11.88
N THR A 412 14.79 16.42 -12.58
CA THR A 412 14.18 15.67 -13.70
C THR A 412 13.52 14.35 -13.30
N VAL A 413 13.78 13.88 -12.07
CA VAL A 413 13.40 12.54 -11.57
C VAL A 413 13.01 12.61 -10.09
N SER A 414 12.26 13.66 -9.73
CA SER A 414 11.91 14.01 -8.36
C SER A 414 10.49 13.57 -8.03
N MET A 415 10.30 13.00 -6.84
CA MET A 415 9.01 12.77 -6.19
C MET A 415 8.55 14.03 -5.46
N LEU A 416 9.45 14.64 -4.67
CA LEU A 416 9.09 15.77 -3.80
C LEU A 416 9.18 17.15 -4.51
N GLY A 417 9.84 17.22 -5.65
CA GLY A 417 10.33 18.48 -6.20
C GLY A 417 11.43 19.11 -5.33
N ALA A 418 12.16 20.07 -5.88
CA ALA A 418 13.34 20.66 -5.24
C ALA A 418 13.05 21.31 -3.87
N THR A 419 11.97 22.09 -3.79
CA THR A 419 11.64 22.89 -2.59
C THR A 419 11.24 22.01 -1.42
N GLN A 420 10.37 21.02 -1.64
CA GLN A 420 9.92 20.15 -0.58
C GLN A 420 11.00 19.15 -0.17
N ARG A 421 11.80 18.62 -1.12
CA ARG A 421 12.98 17.80 -0.82
C ARG A 421 13.90 18.52 0.16
N GLN A 422 14.26 19.77 -0.12
CA GLN A 422 15.12 20.56 0.77
C GLN A 422 14.43 20.82 2.12
N TRP A 423 13.14 21.19 2.11
CA TRP A 423 12.37 21.38 3.34
C TRP A 423 12.36 20.13 4.23
N TRP A 424 12.16 18.94 3.64
CA TRP A 424 12.19 17.67 4.36
C TRP A 424 13.57 17.41 4.97
N MET A 425 14.64 17.64 4.19
CA MET A 425 16.01 17.48 4.66
C MET A 425 16.29 18.38 5.86
N ASP A 426 15.87 19.64 5.79
CA ASP A 426 16.03 20.62 6.86
C ASP A 426 15.23 20.23 8.11
N LYS A 427 13.98 19.77 7.93
CA LYS A 427 13.12 19.33 9.04
C LYS A 427 13.66 18.10 9.75
N MET A 428 14.07 17.08 9.00
CA MET A 428 14.67 15.88 9.56
C MET A 428 15.96 16.18 10.34
N LYS A 429 16.77 17.12 9.84
CA LYS A 429 18.01 17.54 10.49
C LYS A 429 17.78 18.39 11.74
N ALA A 430 16.78 19.28 11.72
CA ALA A 430 16.45 20.15 12.84
C ALA A 430 15.71 19.44 13.97
N ALA A 431 15.05 18.31 13.69
CA ALA A 431 14.23 17.59 14.66
C ALA A 431 15.05 17.05 15.85
N THR A 432 14.78 17.58 17.04
CA THR A 432 15.39 17.12 18.31
C THR A 432 14.62 16.00 18.99
N SER A 433 13.44 15.64 18.48
CA SER A 433 12.60 14.57 19.03
C SER A 433 13.27 13.20 18.93
N THR A 434 12.95 12.31 19.87
CA THR A 434 13.47 10.93 19.90
C THR A 434 13.19 10.19 18.59
N TRP A 435 11.96 10.27 18.10
CA TRP A 435 11.52 9.66 16.84
C TRP A 435 11.23 10.70 15.77
N LYS A 436 11.62 10.39 14.54
CA LYS A 436 11.25 11.13 13.33
C LYS A 436 10.36 10.21 12.49
N LEU A 437 9.07 10.50 12.46
CA LEU A 437 8.14 9.79 11.58
C LEU A 437 8.02 10.56 10.26
N TRP A 438 8.02 9.80 9.16
CA TRP A 438 7.76 10.33 7.84
C TRP A 438 6.45 9.76 7.32
N GLY A 439 5.38 10.55 7.40
CA GLY A 439 4.11 10.18 6.79
C GLY A 439 4.09 10.59 5.32
N ASN A 440 3.83 9.64 4.44
CA ASN A 440 3.72 9.86 3.01
C ASN A 440 2.83 8.80 2.36
N GLU A 441 2.51 9.03 1.09
CA GLU A 441 1.57 8.28 0.30
C GLU A 441 2.14 6.90 -0.05
N VAL A 442 3.36 6.84 -0.60
CA VAL A 442 3.85 5.64 -1.29
C VAL A 442 5.01 4.94 -0.56
N SER A 443 5.09 3.61 -0.69
CA SER A 443 6.13 2.78 -0.07
C SER A 443 7.55 3.16 -0.56
N LEU A 444 8.49 3.22 0.39
CA LEU A 444 9.94 3.36 0.16
C LEU A 444 10.65 2.02 -0.06
N LEU A 445 10.01 0.90 0.27
CA LEU A 445 10.59 -0.43 0.14
C LEU A 445 10.74 -0.82 -1.33
N ARG A 446 11.96 -1.24 -1.73
CA ARG A 446 12.21 -1.76 -3.07
C ARG A 446 11.48 -3.08 -3.29
N MET A 447 10.78 -3.17 -4.42
CA MET A 447 10.05 -4.33 -4.89
C MET A 447 10.62 -4.77 -6.24
N GLY A 448 11.63 -5.63 -6.17
CA GLY A 448 12.26 -6.25 -7.33
C GLY A 448 11.75 -7.66 -7.62
N LEU A 449 11.89 -8.08 -8.87
CA LEU A 449 11.72 -9.45 -9.33
C LEU A 449 12.88 -9.83 -10.27
N ASN A 450 13.64 -10.88 -9.93
CA ASN A 450 14.61 -11.48 -10.83
C ASN A 450 13.90 -12.47 -11.76
N GLY A 451 13.52 -12.01 -12.95
CA GLY A 451 12.81 -12.82 -13.94
C GLY A 451 13.63 -14.01 -14.44
N VAL A 452 14.96 -13.90 -14.50
CA VAL A 452 15.84 -15.04 -14.86
C VAL A 452 15.67 -16.18 -13.85
N ASP A 453 15.74 -15.86 -12.55
CA ASP A 453 15.64 -16.88 -11.51
C ASP A 453 14.20 -17.42 -11.36
N ALA A 454 13.20 -16.55 -11.52
CA ALA A 454 11.79 -16.93 -11.49
C ALA A 454 11.44 -17.90 -12.63
N ILE A 455 11.84 -17.60 -13.87
CA ILE A 455 11.61 -18.48 -15.03
C ILE A 455 12.37 -19.80 -14.89
N ALA A 456 13.64 -19.74 -14.48
CA ALA A 456 14.44 -20.94 -14.26
C ALA A 456 13.82 -21.86 -13.20
N THR A 457 13.27 -21.27 -12.13
CA THR A 457 12.55 -21.99 -11.07
C THR A 457 11.27 -22.63 -11.61
N LEU A 458 10.44 -21.90 -12.36
CA LEU A 458 9.22 -22.44 -12.93
C LEU A 458 9.47 -23.57 -13.94
N LEU A 459 10.43 -23.39 -14.86
CA LEU A 459 10.75 -24.41 -15.85
C LEU A 459 11.37 -25.66 -15.21
N ALA A 460 12.19 -25.49 -14.18
CA ALA A 460 12.70 -26.62 -13.39
C ALA A 460 11.56 -27.37 -12.68
N LEU A 461 10.63 -26.65 -12.03
CA LEU A 461 9.44 -27.24 -11.41
C LEU A 461 8.60 -28.03 -12.41
N ASN A 462 8.32 -27.45 -13.58
CA ASN A 462 7.54 -28.07 -14.64
C ASN A 462 8.22 -29.33 -15.22
N ALA A 463 9.54 -29.45 -15.12
CA ALA A 463 10.28 -30.63 -15.55
C ALA A 463 10.19 -31.80 -14.56
N VAL A 464 9.90 -31.54 -13.27
CA VAL A 464 9.91 -32.57 -12.21
C VAL A 464 9.02 -33.77 -12.53
N PRO A 465 7.74 -33.62 -12.94
CA PRO A 465 6.87 -34.77 -13.23
C PRO A 465 7.41 -35.63 -14.38
N THR A 466 7.93 -35.00 -15.45
CA THR A 466 8.51 -35.70 -16.60
C THR A 466 9.75 -36.48 -16.20
N ILE A 467 10.66 -35.86 -15.43
CA ILE A 467 11.88 -36.53 -14.94
C ILE A 467 11.52 -37.67 -14.00
N ALA A 468 10.56 -37.47 -13.10
CA ALA A 468 10.10 -38.51 -12.18
C ALA A 468 9.51 -39.71 -12.93
N ALA A 469 8.75 -39.47 -14.00
CA ALA A 469 8.26 -40.53 -14.89
C ALA A 469 9.41 -41.25 -15.59
N SER A 470 10.40 -40.52 -16.13
CA SER A 470 11.59 -41.11 -16.73
C SER A 470 12.36 -41.98 -15.73
N ILE A 471 12.57 -41.52 -14.50
CA ILE A 471 13.20 -42.31 -13.43
C ILE A 471 12.38 -43.56 -13.13
N GLY A 472 11.05 -43.46 -13.05
CA GLY A 472 10.16 -44.60 -12.85
C GLY A 472 10.33 -45.66 -13.95
N SER A 473 10.33 -45.24 -15.21
CA SER A 473 10.56 -46.14 -16.36
C SER A 473 11.96 -46.75 -16.34
N THR A 474 13.01 -45.96 -16.06
CA THR A 474 14.39 -46.45 -15.95
C THR A 474 14.54 -47.41 -14.78
N THR A 475 13.86 -47.18 -13.66
CA THR A 475 13.85 -48.07 -12.49
C THR A 475 13.37 -49.47 -12.87
N ALA A 476 12.30 -49.56 -13.67
CA ALA A 476 11.84 -50.84 -14.21
C ALA A 476 12.90 -51.49 -15.11
N ALA A 477 13.61 -50.70 -15.92
CA ALA A 477 14.65 -51.20 -16.83
C ALA A 477 15.93 -51.68 -16.12
N VAL A 478 16.25 -51.15 -14.93
CA VAL A 478 17.44 -51.53 -14.14
C VAL A 478 17.11 -52.45 -12.96
N GLY A 479 16.06 -53.25 -13.07
CA GLY A 479 15.73 -54.29 -12.08
C GLY A 479 15.24 -53.75 -10.73
N GLY A 480 14.56 -52.61 -10.73
CA GLY A 480 13.99 -52.00 -9.52
C GLY A 480 14.95 -51.11 -8.73
N ASN A 481 16.18 -50.90 -9.21
CA ASN A 481 17.18 -50.08 -8.53
C ASN A 481 16.95 -48.58 -8.76
N LEU A 482 16.12 -47.97 -7.89
CA LEU A 482 15.75 -46.55 -7.98
C LEU A 482 16.94 -45.58 -7.89
N PRO A 483 17.92 -45.74 -6.96
CA PRO A 483 19.10 -44.88 -6.94
C PRO A 483 19.93 -44.93 -8.24
N LEU A 484 20.15 -46.12 -8.80
CA LEU A 484 20.86 -46.26 -10.07
C LEU A 484 20.08 -45.58 -11.21
N ALA A 485 18.77 -45.80 -11.26
CA ALA A 485 17.91 -45.13 -12.24
C ALA A 485 17.96 -43.60 -12.14
N ALA A 486 17.96 -43.06 -10.91
CA ALA A 486 18.13 -41.64 -10.67
C ALA A 486 19.47 -41.11 -11.21
N GLY A 487 20.57 -41.84 -10.99
CA GLY A 487 21.89 -41.47 -11.52
C GLY A 487 21.94 -41.48 -13.05
N ILE A 488 21.36 -42.51 -13.68
CA ILE A 488 21.30 -42.62 -15.15
C ILE A 488 20.51 -41.45 -15.75
N VAL A 489 19.31 -41.18 -15.22
CA VAL A 489 18.48 -40.07 -15.70
C VAL A 489 19.18 -38.74 -15.45
N GLY A 490 19.84 -38.55 -14.31
CA GLY A 490 20.62 -37.33 -14.02
C GLY A 490 21.72 -37.08 -15.05
N ALA A 491 22.55 -38.09 -15.36
CA ALA A 491 23.58 -37.98 -16.39
C ALA A 491 22.98 -37.71 -17.79
N ALA A 492 21.90 -38.39 -18.14
CA ALA A 492 21.22 -38.22 -19.42
C ALA A 492 20.59 -36.82 -19.56
N THR A 493 19.97 -36.29 -18.52
CA THR A 493 19.47 -34.90 -18.48
C THR A 493 20.60 -33.89 -18.64
N ALA A 494 21.80 -34.21 -18.14
CA ALA A 494 23.03 -33.44 -18.38
C ALA A 494 23.71 -33.71 -19.73
N GLY A 495 23.00 -34.31 -20.69
CA GLY A 495 23.45 -34.47 -22.06
C GLY A 495 24.37 -35.67 -22.31
N ALA A 496 24.52 -36.59 -21.36
CA ALA A 496 25.26 -37.84 -21.61
C ALA A 496 24.48 -38.74 -22.59
N SER A 497 25.19 -39.45 -23.46
CA SER A 497 24.55 -40.47 -24.30
C SER A 497 24.00 -41.61 -23.42
N PRO A 498 22.97 -42.36 -23.86
CA PRO A 498 22.41 -43.45 -23.05
C PRO A 498 23.46 -44.47 -22.56
N ALA A 499 24.44 -44.79 -23.41
CA ALA A 499 25.52 -45.70 -23.06
C ALA A 499 26.45 -45.13 -21.97
N LEU A 500 26.84 -43.85 -22.08
CA LEU A 500 27.69 -43.18 -21.10
C LEU A 500 26.96 -42.94 -19.78
N ALA A 501 25.69 -42.53 -19.83
CA ALA A 501 24.84 -42.35 -18.66
C ALA A 501 24.73 -43.66 -17.85
N GLN A 502 24.50 -44.79 -18.53
CA GLN A 502 24.46 -46.11 -17.91
C GLN A 502 25.82 -46.51 -17.31
N ALA A 503 26.91 -46.36 -18.07
CA ALA A 503 28.25 -46.76 -17.62
C ALA A 503 28.72 -45.94 -16.42
N GLY A 504 28.58 -44.61 -16.49
CA GLY A 504 28.99 -43.69 -15.43
C GLY A 504 28.16 -43.82 -14.16
N ALA A 505 26.84 -43.90 -14.27
CA ALA A 505 25.99 -44.10 -13.11
C ALA A 505 26.24 -45.46 -12.44
N SER A 506 26.47 -46.53 -13.20
CA SER A 506 26.86 -47.83 -12.64
C SER A 506 28.20 -47.77 -11.90
N ALA A 507 29.21 -47.07 -12.45
CA ALA A 507 30.51 -46.89 -11.80
C ALA A 507 30.36 -46.17 -10.45
N ALA A 508 29.65 -45.03 -10.43
CA ALA A 508 29.36 -44.30 -9.20
C ALA A 508 28.54 -45.11 -8.19
N TYR A 509 27.57 -45.91 -8.65
CA TYR A 509 26.75 -46.76 -7.77
C TYR A 509 27.58 -47.89 -7.16
N ASN A 510 28.51 -48.49 -7.92
CA ASN A 510 29.36 -49.57 -7.43
C ASN A 510 30.41 -49.10 -6.42
N HIS A 511 30.78 -47.82 -6.43
CA HIS A 511 31.60 -47.22 -5.36
C HIS A 511 30.98 -47.41 -3.96
N ILE A 512 29.64 -47.41 -3.88
CA ILE A 512 28.86 -47.58 -2.64
C ILE A 512 29.03 -49.00 -2.06
N GLN A 513 29.33 -50.02 -2.87
CA GLN A 513 29.39 -51.42 -2.43
C GLN A 513 30.71 -51.79 -1.71
N TRP A 514 31.75 -50.95 -1.77
CA TRP A 514 33.11 -51.31 -1.28
C TRP A 514 33.82 -50.25 -0.42
N ALA A 515 33.30 -49.02 -0.32
CA ALA A 515 33.93 -47.96 0.47
C ALA A 515 33.26 -47.79 1.84
N THR A 516 33.95 -48.18 2.91
CA THR A 516 33.61 -47.82 4.29
C THR A 516 33.84 -46.31 4.49
N GLY A 517 32.86 -45.49 4.11
CA GLY A 517 32.89 -44.03 4.26
C GLY A 517 32.86 -43.22 2.96
N SER A 518 32.14 -43.68 1.92
CA SER A 518 31.99 -43.04 0.60
C SER A 518 31.96 -41.50 0.63
N ALA A 519 33.10 -40.87 0.33
CA ALA A 519 33.16 -39.46 0.02
C ALA A 519 32.52 -39.25 -1.36
N VAL A 520 31.57 -38.32 -1.47
CA VAL A 520 30.89 -37.95 -2.74
C VAL A 520 31.90 -37.75 -3.88
N ASP A 521 33.08 -37.23 -3.57
CA ASP A 521 34.19 -37.04 -4.51
C ASP A 521 34.66 -38.33 -5.18
N GLY A 522 34.66 -39.47 -4.47
CA GLY A 522 35.03 -40.77 -5.00
C GLY A 522 34.01 -41.33 -6.00
N GLN A 523 32.72 -41.16 -5.70
CA GLN A 523 31.65 -41.54 -6.64
C GLN A 523 31.71 -40.70 -7.93
N VAL A 524 31.96 -39.39 -7.79
CA VAL A 524 32.11 -38.49 -8.94
C VAL A 524 33.36 -38.86 -9.75
N PHE A 525 34.47 -39.16 -9.08
CA PHE A 525 35.71 -39.59 -9.74
C PHE A 525 35.49 -40.86 -10.58
N ASP A 526 34.83 -41.88 -10.04
CA ASP A 526 34.57 -43.13 -10.76
C ASP A 526 33.63 -42.94 -11.95
N ALA A 527 32.59 -42.11 -11.80
CA ALA A 527 31.71 -41.74 -12.90
C ALA A 527 32.45 -41.01 -14.03
N VAL A 528 33.38 -40.10 -13.69
CA VAL A 528 34.25 -39.42 -14.67
C VAL A 528 35.20 -40.41 -15.33
N GLY A 529 35.79 -41.33 -14.56
CA GLY A 529 36.63 -42.41 -15.09
C GLY A 529 35.91 -43.33 -16.08
N ALA A 530 34.58 -43.46 -15.93
CA ALA A 530 33.70 -44.19 -16.84
C ALA A 530 33.20 -43.34 -18.04
N GLY A 531 33.69 -42.12 -18.21
CA GLY A 531 33.50 -41.29 -19.40
C GLY A 531 32.46 -40.17 -19.29
N LEU A 532 31.86 -39.93 -18.12
CA LEU A 532 31.03 -38.75 -17.90
C LEU A 532 31.87 -37.48 -17.75
N SER A 533 31.32 -36.33 -18.17
CA SER A 533 31.89 -35.04 -17.78
C SER A 533 31.75 -34.85 -16.26
N LYS A 534 32.56 -33.96 -15.66
CA LYS A 534 32.46 -33.64 -14.23
C LYS A 534 31.05 -33.17 -13.84
N GLU A 535 30.42 -32.37 -14.69
CA GLU A 535 29.06 -31.86 -14.47
C GLU A 535 28.01 -32.98 -14.52
N GLN A 536 28.09 -33.86 -15.52
CA GLN A 536 27.23 -35.05 -15.66
C GLN A 536 27.39 -36.01 -14.47
N ALA A 537 28.63 -36.28 -14.06
CA ALA A 537 28.93 -37.12 -12.91
C ALA A 537 28.39 -36.52 -11.61
N THR A 538 28.56 -35.20 -11.42
CA THR A 538 28.09 -34.50 -10.21
C THR A 538 26.58 -34.62 -10.05
N ILE A 539 25.81 -34.33 -11.10
CA ILE A 539 24.34 -34.43 -10.99
C ILE A 539 23.85 -35.87 -10.87
N ALA A 540 24.50 -36.83 -11.55
CA ALA A 540 24.16 -38.24 -11.44
C ALA A 540 24.35 -38.75 -10.00
N VAL A 541 25.49 -38.43 -9.38
CA VAL A 541 25.78 -38.79 -7.99
C VAL A 541 24.84 -38.09 -7.02
N ALA A 542 24.55 -36.80 -7.24
CA ALA A 542 23.61 -36.04 -6.40
C ALA A 542 22.20 -36.66 -6.42
N ALA A 543 21.66 -36.98 -7.60
CA ALA A 543 20.34 -37.59 -7.75
C ALA A 543 20.26 -38.97 -7.09
N MET A 544 21.30 -39.79 -7.25
CA MET A 544 21.43 -41.11 -6.62
C MET A 544 21.48 -41.02 -5.09
N ASN A 545 22.28 -40.08 -4.57
CA ASN A 545 22.44 -39.89 -3.13
C ASN A 545 21.19 -39.28 -2.49
N ALA A 546 20.45 -38.42 -3.20
CA ALA A 546 19.18 -37.87 -2.72
C ALA A 546 18.16 -38.98 -2.40
N VAL A 547 18.03 -39.97 -3.28
CA VAL A 547 17.17 -41.14 -3.02
C VAL A 547 17.73 -42.01 -1.89
N SER A 548 19.04 -42.23 -1.89
CA SER A 548 19.68 -43.14 -0.94
C SER A 548 19.66 -42.61 0.51
N SER A 549 19.66 -41.29 0.68
CA SER A 549 19.68 -40.61 1.98
C SER A 549 18.30 -40.29 2.55
N SER A 550 17.22 -40.29 1.75
CA SER A 550 15.86 -40.02 2.21
C SER A 550 15.38 -41.01 3.28
N ARG A 551 14.89 -40.45 4.40
CA ARG A 551 14.35 -41.19 5.56
C ARG A 551 13.04 -40.57 6.04
N PRO A 552 12.02 -41.39 6.36
CA PRO A 552 11.98 -42.85 6.29
C PRO A 552 11.98 -43.40 4.86
N ALA A 553 12.21 -44.70 4.68
CA ALA A 553 12.30 -45.35 3.37
C ALA A 553 11.08 -45.09 2.46
N ALA A 554 9.90 -44.85 3.05
CA ALA A 554 8.68 -44.48 2.34
C ALA A 554 8.78 -43.15 1.55
N GLN A 555 9.77 -42.29 1.86
CA GLN A 555 10.02 -41.04 1.14
C GLN A 555 11.02 -41.20 -0.02
N ARG A 556 11.55 -42.40 -0.26
CA ARG A 556 12.43 -42.69 -1.40
C ARG A 556 11.61 -42.81 -2.68
N THR A 557 11.35 -41.68 -3.32
CA THR A 557 10.53 -41.62 -4.53
C THR A 557 11.35 -41.09 -5.70
N ALA A 558 10.91 -41.42 -6.92
CA ALA A 558 11.44 -40.82 -8.14
C ALA A 558 11.33 -39.27 -8.13
N ALA A 559 10.32 -38.73 -7.44
CA ALA A 559 10.13 -37.29 -7.31
C ALA A 559 11.28 -36.59 -6.57
N VAL A 560 11.88 -37.22 -5.55
CA VAL A 560 13.02 -36.64 -4.80
C VAL A 560 14.25 -36.50 -5.69
N ALA A 561 14.59 -37.55 -6.45
CA ALA A 561 15.66 -37.48 -7.45
C ALA A 561 15.34 -36.47 -8.55
N ALA A 562 14.09 -36.45 -9.03
CA ALA A 562 13.66 -35.52 -10.07
C ALA A 562 13.81 -34.05 -9.64
N GLN A 563 13.45 -33.71 -8.39
CA GLN A 563 13.70 -32.38 -7.83
C GLN A 563 15.21 -32.09 -7.76
N THR A 564 16.02 -33.05 -7.36
CA THR A 564 17.49 -32.89 -7.33
C THR A 564 18.06 -32.60 -8.71
N ILE A 565 17.58 -33.29 -9.75
CA ILE A 565 18.00 -33.06 -11.14
C ILE A 565 17.50 -31.69 -11.63
N ALA A 566 16.23 -31.37 -11.40
CA ALA A 566 15.61 -30.13 -11.84
C ALA A 566 16.31 -28.91 -11.23
N PHE A 567 16.55 -28.91 -9.92
CA PHE A 567 17.14 -27.76 -9.22
C PHE A 567 18.67 -27.79 -9.18
N GLY A 568 19.28 -28.97 -9.31
CA GLY A 568 20.74 -29.13 -9.34
C GLY A 568 21.37 -28.98 -10.73
N TYR A 569 20.57 -29.05 -11.80
CA TYR A 569 21.09 -28.92 -13.17
C TYR A 569 20.21 -28.05 -14.08
N ILE A 570 18.90 -28.34 -14.22
CA ILE A 570 18.03 -27.60 -15.15
C ILE A 570 17.94 -26.11 -14.79
N LYS A 571 17.65 -25.78 -13.52
CA LYS A 571 17.58 -24.40 -13.06
C LYS A 571 18.93 -23.66 -13.27
N PRO A 572 20.09 -24.18 -12.80
CA PRO A 572 21.40 -23.56 -13.08
C PRO A 572 21.71 -23.37 -14.56
N ASP A 573 21.38 -24.35 -15.42
CA ASP A 573 21.58 -24.24 -16.86
C ASP A 573 20.75 -23.09 -17.45
N ILE A 574 19.48 -22.98 -17.08
CA ILE A 574 18.60 -21.88 -17.51
C ILE A 574 19.09 -20.53 -16.96
N GLN A 575 19.55 -20.47 -15.71
CA GLN A 575 20.11 -19.23 -15.15
C GLN A 575 21.34 -18.76 -15.92
N ALA A 576 22.23 -19.70 -16.28
CA ALA A 576 23.48 -19.40 -16.98
C ALA A 576 23.27 -19.05 -18.45
N LYS A 577 22.42 -19.82 -19.15
CA LYS A 577 22.23 -19.72 -20.61
C LYS A 577 21.00 -18.90 -21.00
N LYS A 578 20.14 -18.53 -20.04
CA LYS A 578 18.90 -17.79 -20.24
C LYS A 578 18.08 -18.38 -21.39
N ILE A 579 17.73 -17.54 -22.36
CA ILE A 579 16.93 -17.87 -23.53
C ILE A 579 17.55 -18.95 -24.43
N ASP A 580 18.87 -19.18 -24.32
CA ASP A 580 19.62 -20.16 -25.12
C ASP A 580 19.78 -21.51 -24.42
N SER A 581 19.21 -21.67 -23.23
CA SER A 581 19.14 -22.99 -22.59
C SER A 581 18.31 -23.96 -23.45
N PRO A 582 18.77 -25.21 -23.65
CA PRO A 582 17.98 -26.24 -24.32
C PRO A 582 16.67 -26.54 -23.59
N PHE A 583 16.60 -26.32 -22.28
CA PHE A 583 15.38 -26.50 -21.50
C PHE A 583 14.32 -25.43 -21.79
N VAL A 584 14.76 -24.20 -22.08
CA VAL A 584 13.86 -23.14 -22.54
C VAL A 584 13.34 -23.45 -23.94
N ALA A 585 14.20 -23.94 -24.85
CA ALA A 585 13.76 -24.39 -26.17
C ALA A 585 12.77 -25.56 -26.08
N ALA A 586 13.06 -26.57 -25.25
CA ALA A 586 12.22 -27.74 -25.04
C ALA A 586 10.86 -27.41 -24.42
N SER A 587 10.73 -26.30 -23.68
CA SER A 587 9.45 -25.84 -23.15
C SER A 587 8.46 -25.41 -24.24
N GLY A 588 8.93 -25.13 -25.46
CA GLY A 588 8.13 -24.52 -26.52
C GLY A 588 7.79 -23.04 -26.30
N LYS A 589 8.29 -22.43 -25.21
CA LYS A 589 7.94 -21.06 -24.77
C LYS A 589 9.06 -20.04 -24.96
N LYS A 590 10.10 -20.36 -25.74
CA LYS A 590 11.26 -19.49 -25.98
C LYS A 590 10.82 -18.06 -26.32
N ALA A 591 10.03 -17.86 -27.37
CA ALA A 591 9.58 -16.53 -27.79
C ALA A 591 8.79 -15.77 -26.70
N ALA A 592 7.89 -16.46 -25.99
CA ALA A 592 7.07 -15.84 -24.94
C ALA A 592 7.88 -15.46 -23.69
N LEU A 593 8.94 -16.22 -23.37
CA LEU A 593 9.76 -16.00 -22.17
C LEU A 593 10.90 -15.01 -22.41
N ALA A 594 11.29 -14.74 -23.66
CA ALA A 594 12.43 -13.88 -23.98
C ALA A 594 12.43 -12.51 -23.27
N PRO A 595 11.30 -11.77 -23.20
CA PRO A 595 11.29 -10.46 -22.52
C PRO A 595 11.49 -10.54 -21.01
N PHE A 596 11.28 -11.72 -20.40
CA PHE A 596 11.27 -11.91 -18.96
C PHE A 596 12.61 -12.37 -18.38
N PHE A 597 13.63 -12.65 -19.21
CA PHE A 597 15.00 -12.92 -18.75
C PHE A 597 15.75 -11.63 -18.33
N ALA A 598 15.11 -10.82 -17.49
CA ALA A 598 15.60 -9.53 -16.98
C ALA A 598 15.28 -9.38 -15.48
N ARG A 599 15.83 -8.34 -14.85
CA ARG A 599 15.38 -7.88 -13.53
C ARG A 599 14.29 -6.82 -13.71
N PHE A 600 13.28 -6.87 -12.87
CA PHE A 600 12.14 -5.97 -12.93
C PHE A 600 11.97 -5.20 -11.62
N LEU A 601 11.57 -3.94 -11.74
CA LEU A 601 10.93 -3.14 -10.69
C LEU A 601 9.41 -3.36 -10.82
N LEU A 602 8.76 -3.74 -9.73
CA LEU A 602 7.34 -4.13 -9.78
C LEU A 602 6.41 -2.92 -9.87
N ASN A 603 6.73 -1.83 -9.16
CA ASN A 603 5.91 -0.62 -9.15
C ASN A 603 6.79 0.64 -9.07
N CYS A 604 6.89 1.35 -10.19
CA CYS A 604 7.60 2.62 -10.36
C CYS A 604 6.69 3.85 -10.22
N ASP A 605 5.41 3.71 -9.88
CA ASP A 605 4.63 4.84 -9.35
C ASP A 605 5.12 5.20 -7.92
N GLN A 606 5.61 4.19 -7.20
CA GLN A 606 6.21 4.27 -5.87
C GLN A 606 7.65 4.83 -5.92
N TRP A 607 8.33 4.91 -4.77
CA TRP A 607 9.73 5.36 -4.67
C TRP A 607 10.76 4.53 -5.46
N ASP A 608 10.38 3.35 -5.96
CA ASP A 608 11.21 2.61 -6.91
C ASP A 608 11.36 3.30 -8.26
N GLY A 609 10.40 4.14 -8.64
CA GLY A 609 10.46 5.00 -9.81
C GLY A 609 11.29 6.28 -9.63
N TYR A 610 11.71 6.59 -8.40
CA TYR A 610 12.40 7.84 -8.04
C TYR A 610 13.68 7.54 -7.25
N ASN A 611 14.41 6.53 -7.74
CA ASN A 611 15.49 5.88 -7.01
C ASN A 611 16.64 6.82 -6.66
N SER A 612 17.04 7.70 -7.59
CA SER A 612 18.12 8.66 -7.35
C SER A 612 17.78 9.67 -6.25
N GLU A 613 16.53 10.13 -6.18
CA GLU A 613 16.08 11.00 -5.11
C GLU A 613 15.99 10.23 -3.77
N ARG A 614 15.48 9.00 -3.77
CA ARG A 614 15.49 8.14 -2.57
C ARG A 614 16.90 7.99 -2.00
N LYS A 615 17.89 7.68 -2.85
CA LYS A 615 19.31 7.57 -2.43
C LYS A 615 19.82 8.87 -1.82
N ALA A 616 19.47 10.02 -2.39
CA ALA A 616 19.87 11.33 -1.86
C ALA A 616 19.27 11.59 -0.46
N LEU A 617 18.00 11.24 -0.24
CA LEU A 617 17.34 11.37 1.06
C LEU A 617 17.96 10.43 2.11
N MET A 618 18.24 9.17 1.74
CA MET A 618 18.90 8.22 2.65
C MET A 618 20.34 8.64 2.96
N ALA A 619 21.07 9.15 1.97
CA ALA A 619 22.41 9.70 2.16
C ALA A 619 22.39 10.91 3.11
N HIS A 620 21.37 11.77 3.03
CA HIS A 620 21.19 12.88 3.96
C HIS A 620 21.01 12.41 5.40
N LEU A 621 20.14 11.42 5.64
CA LEU A 621 19.95 10.83 6.97
C LEU A 621 21.26 10.25 7.53
N LYS A 622 21.95 9.45 6.71
CA LYS A 622 23.22 8.80 7.09
C LYS A 622 24.33 9.81 7.38
N THR A 623 24.55 10.77 6.48
CA THR A 623 25.62 11.79 6.60
C THR A 623 25.43 12.68 7.81
N ASN A 624 24.18 12.98 8.17
CA ASN A 624 23.86 13.81 9.34
C ASN A 624 23.58 12.98 10.61
N SER A 625 23.80 11.67 10.60
CA SER A 625 23.55 10.76 11.74
C SER A 625 22.13 10.85 12.31
N ILE A 626 21.14 11.02 11.43
CA ILE A 626 19.73 11.12 11.80
C ILE A 626 19.17 9.69 11.92
N GLY A 627 19.06 9.20 13.16
CA GLY A 627 18.47 7.90 13.49
C GLY A 627 17.00 7.97 13.93
N ASN A 628 16.42 6.82 14.29
CA ASN A 628 15.02 6.67 14.72
C ASN A 628 14.01 7.21 13.70
N VAL A 629 14.30 6.98 12.42
CA VAL A 629 13.42 7.37 11.33
C VAL A 629 12.53 6.18 10.96
N VAL A 630 11.22 6.41 10.93
CA VAL A 630 10.22 5.42 10.51
C VAL A 630 9.24 6.07 9.54
N ALA A 631 9.14 5.55 8.32
CA ALA A 631 8.07 5.92 7.42
C ALA A 631 6.79 5.15 7.77
N ILE A 632 5.65 5.84 7.62
CA ILE A 632 4.32 5.25 7.61
C ILE A 632 3.70 5.60 6.25
N THR A 633 3.33 4.56 5.50
CA THR A 633 2.99 4.65 4.07
C THR A 633 1.72 3.88 3.74
N GLY A 634 1.13 4.17 2.58
CA GLY A 634 -0.13 3.65 2.10
C GLY A 634 -0.07 3.22 0.63
N ASP A 635 -1.04 3.70 -0.17
CA ASP A 635 -1.22 3.47 -1.62
C ASP A 635 -1.38 2.00 -2.01
N ILE A 636 -0.35 1.18 -1.85
CA ILE A 636 -0.22 -0.13 -2.50
C ILE A 636 -1.21 -1.21 -2.04
N HIS A 637 -2.17 -0.91 -1.15
CA HIS A 637 -3.18 -1.85 -0.65
C HIS A 637 -2.60 -3.17 -0.09
N ALA A 638 -1.49 -3.09 0.65
CA ALA A 638 -0.83 -4.23 1.28
C ALA A 638 -0.20 -3.87 2.62
N PHE A 639 -0.02 -4.87 3.50
CA PHE A 639 0.78 -4.69 4.72
C PHE A 639 2.23 -5.12 4.49
N PHE A 640 3.16 -4.16 4.50
CA PHE A 640 4.60 -4.42 4.49
C PHE A 640 5.29 -3.85 5.71
N ALA A 641 6.38 -4.49 6.11
CA ALA A 641 7.36 -3.89 7.02
C ALA A 641 8.77 -4.28 6.56
N GLY A 642 9.68 -3.31 6.50
CA GLY A 642 11.04 -3.58 6.05
C GLY A 642 12.00 -2.45 6.34
N THR A 643 13.25 -2.63 5.92
CA THR A 643 14.28 -1.60 6.02
C THR A 643 14.41 -0.86 4.70
N VAL A 644 14.48 0.47 4.76
CA VAL A 644 14.89 1.30 3.62
C VAL A 644 16.40 1.44 3.70
N ASN A 645 17.07 0.99 2.64
CA ASN A 645 18.52 0.96 2.59
C ASN A 645 19.06 2.20 1.84
N ASP A 646 20.32 2.56 2.11
CA ASP A 646 20.98 3.69 1.45
C ASP A 646 21.07 3.55 -0.08
N ASP A 647 21.36 2.34 -0.55
CA ASP A 647 21.36 2.01 -1.96
C ASP A 647 20.95 0.54 -2.20
N PHE A 648 19.72 0.32 -2.66
CA PHE A 648 19.23 -1.02 -3.01
C PHE A 648 19.93 -1.66 -4.22
N ASP A 649 20.60 -0.87 -5.06
CA ASP A 649 21.35 -1.38 -6.22
C ASP A 649 22.78 -1.79 -5.86
N ALA A 650 23.26 -1.43 -4.66
CA ALA A 650 24.55 -1.87 -4.17
C ALA A 650 24.58 -3.40 -3.97
N THR A 651 25.77 -4.00 -4.03
CA THR A 651 25.94 -5.43 -3.75
C THR A 651 25.36 -5.78 -2.38
N GLY A 652 24.46 -6.76 -2.33
CA GLY A 652 23.77 -7.15 -1.09
C GLY A 652 22.58 -6.26 -0.70
N GLY A 653 22.23 -5.26 -1.52
CA GLY A 653 21.07 -4.39 -1.31
C GLY A 653 21.33 -3.16 -0.44
N GLY A 654 22.59 -2.82 -0.15
CA GLY A 654 22.95 -1.66 0.66
C GLY A 654 22.79 -1.87 2.17
N SER A 655 22.95 -0.79 2.93
CA SER A 655 22.86 -0.76 4.40
C SER A 655 21.54 -0.15 4.86
N PRO A 656 20.83 -0.76 5.83
CA PRO A 656 19.63 -0.16 6.44
C PRO A 656 19.87 1.25 7.01
N VAL A 657 18.97 2.19 6.68
CA VAL A 657 19.00 3.58 7.15
C VAL A 657 17.78 3.90 8.02
N MET A 658 16.61 3.43 7.60
CA MET A 658 15.34 3.64 8.30
C MET A 658 14.40 2.45 8.11
N VAL A 659 13.24 2.46 8.77
CA VAL A 659 12.18 1.46 8.60
C VAL A 659 11.01 2.08 7.84
N ASP A 660 10.34 1.30 7.01
CA ASP A 660 9.07 1.67 6.40
C ASP A 660 7.99 0.64 6.79
N LEU A 661 6.83 1.16 7.19
CA LEU A 661 5.67 0.41 7.69
C LEU A 661 4.44 0.77 6.84
N VAL A 662 4.16 -0.06 5.86
CA VAL A 662 3.10 0.14 4.87
C VAL A 662 1.79 -0.43 5.38
N SER A 663 0.72 0.36 5.39
CA SER A 663 -0.63 -0.10 5.74
C SER A 663 -1.40 -0.54 4.51
N ALA A 664 -2.17 -1.61 4.65
CA ALA A 664 -3.20 -1.94 3.67
C ALA A 664 -4.30 -0.86 3.64
N GLY A 665 -5.05 -0.82 2.54
CA GLY A 665 -6.24 0.01 2.41
C GLY A 665 -7.36 -0.44 3.33
N ILE A 666 -8.16 0.50 3.83
CA ILE A 666 -9.33 0.23 4.68
C ILE A 666 -10.29 -0.73 3.97
N SER A 667 -10.51 -0.50 2.68
CA SER A 667 -11.47 -1.26 1.89
C SER A 667 -11.12 -1.44 0.43
N SER A 668 -10.20 -0.65 -0.14
CA SER A 668 -9.78 -0.82 -1.53
C SER A 668 -9.24 -2.22 -1.82
N ASP A 669 -9.37 -2.69 -3.06
CA ASP A 669 -9.00 -4.06 -3.44
C ASP A 669 -7.49 -4.29 -3.33
N SER A 670 -7.11 -5.48 -2.87
CA SER A 670 -5.73 -5.77 -2.49
C SER A 670 -4.74 -5.77 -3.66
N PHE A 671 -3.47 -5.44 -3.40
CA PHE A 671 -2.39 -5.50 -4.41
C PHE A 671 -2.35 -6.84 -5.16
N PHE A 672 -2.56 -7.93 -4.41
CA PHE A 672 -2.62 -9.27 -4.95
C PHE A 672 -3.71 -9.43 -6.01
N SER A 673 -4.92 -8.88 -5.78
CA SER A 673 -6.02 -8.98 -6.73
C SER A 673 -5.68 -8.28 -8.05
N TYR A 674 -5.11 -7.08 -7.98
CA TYR A 674 -4.66 -6.34 -9.17
C TYR A 674 -3.63 -7.14 -9.98
N LEU A 675 -2.57 -7.62 -9.34
CA LEU A 675 -1.52 -8.36 -10.03
C LEU A 675 -1.98 -9.74 -10.51
N ARG A 676 -2.85 -10.43 -9.76
CA ARG A 676 -3.45 -11.71 -10.17
C ARG A 676 -4.22 -11.53 -11.47
N ASP A 677 -5.08 -10.52 -11.53
CA ASP A 677 -5.96 -10.30 -12.69
C ASP A 677 -5.13 -9.90 -13.91
N ALA A 678 -4.11 -9.04 -13.73
CA ALA A 678 -3.15 -8.71 -14.77
C ALA A 678 -2.34 -9.94 -15.26
N ALA A 679 -1.91 -10.80 -14.34
CA ALA A 679 -1.10 -11.98 -14.66
C ALA A 679 -1.92 -13.16 -15.21
N SER A 680 -3.25 -13.17 -15.05
CA SER A 680 -4.11 -14.28 -15.44
C SER A 680 -4.02 -14.65 -16.93
N ALA A 681 -3.66 -13.68 -17.78
CA ALA A 681 -3.46 -13.88 -19.22
C ALA A 681 -2.06 -14.39 -19.60
N LEU A 682 -1.13 -14.53 -18.65
CA LEU A 682 0.29 -14.82 -18.89
C LEU A 682 0.65 -16.32 -18.83
N GLY A 683 -0.34 -17.21 -18.88
CA GLY A 683 -0.14 -18.67 -18.89
C GLY A 683 0.62 -19.16 -17.65
N ASP A 684 1.62 -20.01 -17.83
CA ASP A 684 2.39 -20.62 -16.72
C ASP A 684 3.08 -19.62 -15.78
N ILE A 685 3.36 -18.40 -16.25
CA ILE A 685 3.99 -17.35 -15.43
C ILE A 685 3.02 -16.84 -14.36
N ALA A 686 1.70 -17.03 -14.56
CA ALA A 686 0.69 -16.70 -13.55
C ALA A 686 0.94 -17.40 -12.21
N ALA A 687 1.62 -18.56 -12.22
CA ALA A 687 2.00 -19.29 -11.00
C ALA A 687 2.98 -18.52 -10.10
N LEU A 688 3.69 -17.51 -10.62
CA LEU A 688 4.50 -16.59 -9.80
C LEU A 688 3.63 -15.69 -8.92
N VAL A 689 2.37 -15.47 -9.32
CA VAL A 689 1.46 -14.54 -8.67
C VAL A 689 0.39 -15.30 -7.90
N SER A 690 -0.27 -16.28 -8.53
CA SER A 690 -1.37 -17.01 -7.93
C SER A 690 -1.41 -18.48 -8.31
N TYR A 691 -1.99 -19.29 -7.42
CA TYR A 691 -2.32 -20.68 -7.70
C TYR A 691 -3.82 -20.93 -7.47
N PRO A 692 -4.59 -21.39 -8.47
CA PRO A 692 -6.01 -21.66 -8.29
C PRO A 692 -6.22 -22.93 -7.44
N LEU A 693 -7.10 -22.84 -6.43
CA LEU A 693 -7.48 -23.96 -5.58
C LEU A 693 -9.00 -24.14 -5.57
N ALA A 694 -9.44 -25.34 -5.94
CA ALA A 694 -10.83 -25.77 -5.87
C ALA A 694 -11.04 -26.66 -4.64
N ILE A 695 -11.93 -26.25 -3.74
CA ILE A 695 -12.17 -26.92 -2.46
C ILE A 695 -13.62 -27.40 -2.41
N PRO A 696 -13.89 -28.71 -2.50
CA PRO A 696 -15.22 -29.25 -2.29
C PRO A 696 -15.66 -29.03 -0.83
N VAL A 697 -16.82 -28.42 -0.63
CA VAL A 697 -17.44 -28.22 0.68
C VAL A 697 -18.84 -28.81 0.67
N THR A 698 -19.06 -29.78 1.56
CA THR A 698 -20.34 -30.48 1.69
C THR A 698 -21.49 -29.49 1.90
N GLY A 699 -22.49 -29.55 1.04
CA GLY A 699 -23.69 -28.69 1.10
C GLY A 699 -23.53 -27.29 0.46
N LEU A 700 -22.31 -26.86 0.10
CA LEU A 700 -22.05 -25.55 -0.51
C LEU A 700 -21.41 -25.62 -1.92
N GLY A 701 -21.12 -26.84 -2.38
CA GLY A 701 -20.45 -27.07 -3.66
C GLY A 701 -18.95 -26.79 -3.58
N THR A 702 -18.36 -26.31 -4.67
CA THR A 702 -16.92 -26.02 -4.73
C THR A 702 -16.65 -24.55 -4.41
N LEU A 703 -15.75 -24.29 -3.48
CA LEU A 703 -15.12 -22.99 -3.30
C LEU A 703 -13.94 -22.87 -4.25
N SER A 704 -13.87 -21.76 -4.98
CA SER A 704 -12.72 -21.42 -5.81
C SER A 704 -12.00 -20.25 -5.17
N ILE A 705 -10.75 -20.46 -4.77
CA ILE A 705 -9.89 -19.39 -4.24
C ILE A 705 -8.59 -19.34 -5.05
N SER A 706 -7.95 -18.17 -5.07
CA SER A 706 -6.61 -17.99 -5.63
C SER A 706 -5.62 -17.83 -4.49
N ILE A 707 -4.70 -18.78 -4.35
CA ILE A 707 -3.66 -18.72 -3.32
C ILE A 707 -2.61 -17.71 -3.75
N ASN A 708 -2.24 -16.83 -2.83
CA ASN A 708 -1.29 -15.77 -3.07
C ASN A 708 0.17 -16.30 -3.09
N MET A 709 0.66 -16.58 -4.30
CA MET A 709 2.06 -16.96 -4.54
C MET A 709 2.98 -15.75 -4.67
N LEU A 710 2.43 -14.58 -5.04
CA LEU A 710 3.15 -13.31 -5.15
C LEU A 710 3.93 -13.01 -3.89
N ASP A 711 3.32 -13.23 -2.74
CA ASP A 711 3.96 -13.05 -1.43
C ASP A 711 5.32 -13.78 -1.34
N TYR A 712 5.36 -15.06 -1.74
CA TYR A 712 6.57 -15.87 -1.72
C TYR A 712 7.54 -15.46 -2.82
N THR A 713 7.05 -15.16 -4.02
CA THR A 713 7.86 -14.63 -5.12
C THR A 713 8.57 -13.33 -4.74
N MET A 714 7.93 -12.48 -3.94
CA MET A 714 8.50 -11.24 -3.43
C MET A 714 9.42 -11.43 -2.23
N GLY A 715 9.58 -12.65 -1.70
CA GLY A 715 10.52 -12.95 -0.63
C GLY A 715 9.91 -13.14 0.76
N LYS A 716 8.61 -13.44 0.87
CA LYS A 716 8.02 -13.90 2.13
C LYS A 716 8.77 -15.12 2.66
N ALA A 717 8.88 -15.23 3.98
CA ALA A 717 9.56 -16.32 4.66
C ALA A 717 9.05 -17.70 4.19
N THR A 718 9.97 -18.66 4.13
CA THR A 718 9.70 -20.01 3.63
C THR A 718 8.53 -20.64 4.38
N PRO A 719 7.46 -21.06 3.68
CA PRO A 719 6.26 -21.52 4.35
C PRO A 719 6.42 -22.93 4.92
N THR A 720 5.70 -23.14 6.02
CA THR A 720 5.26 -24.45 6.49
C THR A 720 3.82 -24.70 6.02
N VAL A 721 3.32 -25.94 6.15
CA VAL A 721 1.89 -26.22 5.90
C VAL A 721 0.99 -25.31 6.73
N ALA A 722 1.32 -25.08 8.01
CA ALA A 722 0.54 -24.26 8.91
C ALA A 722 0.50 -22.78 8.46
N SER A 723 1.63 -22.19 8.09
CA SER A 723 1.66 -20.80 7.63
C SER A 723 0.97 -20.61 6.28
N LEU A 724 1.01 -21.62 5.40
CA LEU A 724 0.30 -21.60 4.12
C LEU A 724 -1.22 -21.70 4.29
N LEU A 725 -1.70 -22.55 5.22
CA LEU A 725 -3.12 -22.61 5.59
C LEU A 725 -3.59 -21.29 6.22
N GLU A 726 -2.77 -20.70 7.09
CA GLU A 726 -3.09 -19.43 7.74
C GLU A 726 -3.20 -18.28 6.72
N GLN A 727 -2.36 -18.28 5.67
CA GLN A 727 -2.42 -17.27 4.61
C GLN A 727 -3.80 -17.23 3.92
N ILE A 728 -4.43 -18.38 3.71
CA ILE A 728 -5.71 -18.47 2.98
C ILE A 728 -6.95 -18.38 3.88
N ARG A 729 -6.80 -18.27 5.21
CA ARG A 729 -7.92 -18.29 6.16
C ARG A 729 -8.99 -17.24 5.83
N VAL A 730 -8.59 -15.99 5.60
CA VAL A 730 -9.51 -14.89 5.30
C VAL A 730 -10.24 -15.11 3.98
N GLN A 731 -9.53 -15.63 2.96
CA GLN A 731 -10.11 -15.95 1.65
C GLN A 731 -11.12 -17.11 1.73
N VAL A 732 -10.79 -18.17 2.46
CA VAL A 732 -11.73 -19.30 2.69
C VAL A 732 -12.97 -18.82 3.44
N ARG A 733 -12.79 -18.06 4.53
CA ARG A 733 -13.91 -17.51 5.31
C ARG A 733 -14.81 -16.61 4.45
N GLY A 734 -14.20 -15.70 3.68
CA GLY A 734 -14.93 -14.82 2.77
C GLY A 734 -15.69 -15.58 1.68
N ALA A 735 -15.05 -16.59 1.05
CA ALA A 735 -15.68 -17.43 0.04
C ALA A 735 -16.87 -18.24 0.58
N LEU A 736 -16.78 -18.74 1.82
CA LEU A 736 -17.90 -19.39 2.50
C LEU A 736 -19.06 -18.42 2.75
N GLY A 737 -18.75 -17.20 3.20
CA GLY A 737 -19.76 -16.13 3.38
C GLY A 737 -20.45 -15.75 2.08
N ALA A 738 -19.70 -15.65 0.98
CA ALA A 738 -20.23 -15.38 -0.35
C ALA A 738 -21.13 -16.51 -0.90
N LYS A 739 -20.93 -17.76 -0.43
CA LYS A 739 -21.82 -18.89 -0.70
C LYS A 739 -23.06 -18.94 0.20
N GLY A 740 -23.25 -17.94 1.07
CA GLY A 740 -24.41 -17.81 1.93
C GLY A 740 -24.33 -18.59 3.24
N LEU A 741 -23.14 -19.03 3.67
CA LEU A 741 -22.98 -19.67 4.97
C LEU A 741 -23.24 -18.63 6.09
N PRO A 742 -24.11 -18.92 7.09
CA PRO A 742 -24.41 -17.98 8.17
C PRO A 742 -23.17 -17.61 9.00
N GLU A 743 -23.10 -16.37 9.48
CA GLU A 743 -21.97 -15.83 10.27
C GLU A 743 -21.51 -16.76 11.39
N ALA A 744 -22.45 -17.30 12.18
CA ALA A 744 -22.17 -18.20 13.30
C ALA A 744 -21.52 -19.54 12.90
N GLN A 745 -21.58 -19.92 11.62
CA GLN A 745 -20.99 -21.15 11.09
C GLN A 745 -19.69 -20.90 10.33
N LEU A 746 -19.31 -19.64 10.05
CA LEU A 746 -18.14 -19.33 9.23
C LEU A 746 -16.84 -19.83 9.86
N ASP A 747 -16.58 -19.53 11.13
CA ASP A 747 -15.30 -19.88 11.76
C ASP A 747 -15.16 -21.40 11.99
N PRO A 748 -16.20 -22.14 12.48
CA PRO A 748 -16.15 -23.59 12.55
C PRO A 748 -15.94 -24.26 11.19
N THR A 749 -16.67 -23.83 10.15
CA THR A 749 -16.54 -24.42 8.81
C THR A 749 -15.21 -24.06 8.16
N THR A 750 -14.73 -22.83 8.32
CA THR A 750 -13.38 -22.43 7.86
C THR A 750 -12.32 -23.34 8.49
N SER A 751 -12.40 -23.57 9.80
CA SER A 751 -11.46 -24.45 10.50
C SER A 751 -11.52 -25.89 9.99
N ALA A 752 -12.72 -26.42 9.74
CA ALA A 752 -12.90 -27.76 9.17
C ALA A 752 -12.34 -27.86 7.74
N VAL A 753 -12.55 -26.84 6.91
CA VAL A 753 -12.01 -26.78 5.55
C VAL A 753 -10.48 -26.75 5.57
N LEU A 754 -9.87 -25.91 6.41
CA LEU A 754 -8.42 -25.84 6.54
C LEU A 754 -7.81 -27.16 7.05
N ALA A 755 -8.47 -27.85 7.99
CA ALA A 755 -8.05 -29.17 8.45
C ALA A 755 -8.13 -30.22 7.32
N GLY A 756 -9.16 -30.15 6.47
CA GLY A 756 -9.27 -31.00 5.27
C GLY A 756 -8.15 -30.75 4.27
N LEU A 757 -7.79 -29.48 4.02
CA LEU A 757 -6.65 -29.12 3.17
C LEU A 757 -5.33 -29.59 3.75
N GLN A 758 -5.15 -29.52 5.06
CA GLN A 758 -3.95 -30.04 5.73
C GLN A 758 -3.73 -31.53 5.45
N ALA A 759 -4.81 -32.31 5.34
CA ALA A 759 -4.76 -33.74 5.03
C ALA A 759 -4.57 -34.03 3.52
N SER A 760 -4.70 -33.04 2.64
CA SER A 760 -4.50 -33.21 1.20
C SER A 760 -3.01 -33.23 0.83
N SER A 761 -2.56 -34.28 0.13
CA SER A 761 -1.19 -34.37 -0.37
C SER A 761 -0.86 -33.29 -1.40
N ASP A 762 -1.82 -32.89 -2.23
CA ASP A 762 -1.61 -31.86 -3.25
C ASP A 762 -1.31 -30.50 -2.61
N PHE A 763 -1.98 -30.20 -1.50
CA PHE A 763 -1.75 -28.98 -0.72
C PHE A 763 -0.46 -29.07 0.11
N SER A 764 -0.31 -30.16 0.88
CA SER A 764 0.78 -30.32 1.86
C SER A 764 2.13 -30.69 1.25
N VAL A 765 2.17 -31.15 0.00
CA VAL A 765 3.41 -31.53 -0.71
C VAL A 765 3.63 -30.65 -1.93
N SER A 766 2.76 -30.73 -2.94
CA SER A 766 3.01 -30.10 -4.25
C SER A 766 2.96 -28.57 -4.19
N LEU A 767 1.88 -28.02 -3.64
CA LEU A 767 1.72 -26.57 -3.48
C LEU A 767 2.73 -26.00 -2.48
N LEU A 768 2.95 -26.71 -1.36
CA LEU A 768 3.97 -26.31 -0.39
C LEU A 768 5.35 -26.21 -1.04
N ALA A 769 5.74 -27.21 -1.84
CA ALA A 769 7.02 -27.21 -2.54
C ALA A 769 7.13 -26.03 -3.52
N LEU A 770 6.06 -25.72 -4.27
CA LEU A 770 6.02 -24.53 -5.13
C LEU A 770 6.29 -23.26 -4.32
N ALA A 771 5.52 -23.04 -3.24
CA ALA A 771 5.66 -21.85 -2.40
C ALA A 771 7.04 -21.74 -1.74
N GLN A 772 7.64 -22.86 -1.33
CA GLN A 772 9.01 -22.91 -0.79
C GLN A 772 10.06 -22.53 -1.84
N GLN A 773 9.91 -22.99 -3.08
CA GLN A 773 10.83 -22.66 -4.17
C GLN A 773 10.72 -21.18 -4.58
N LEU A 774 9.51 -20.62 -4.60
CA LEU A 774 9.29 -19.20 -4.86
C LEU A 774 9.87 -18.32 -3.74
N SER A 775 9.68 -18.71 -2.47
CA SER A 775 10.30 -18.02 -1.33
C SER A 775 11.83 -17.98 -1.43
N GLY A 776 12.43 -19.05 -1.96
CA GLY A 776 13.88 -19.16 -2.18
C GLY A 776 14.46 -18.20 -3.22
N LEU A 777 13.64 -17.49 -4.01
CA LEU A 777 14.12 -16.47 -4.95
C LEU A 777 14.81 -15.29 -4.24
N GLY A 778 14.39 -14.99 -3.00
CA GLY A 778 15.05 -13.99 -2.16
C GLY A 778 15.14 -12.59 -2.78
N ASN A 779 14.15 -12.20 -3.59
CA ASN A 779 14.22 -10.97 -4.40
C ASN A 779 14.32 -9.68 -3.57
N ASN A 780 13.73 -9.66 -2.36
CA ASN A 780 13.61 -8.46 -1.54
C ASN A 780 13.98 -8.74 -0.06
N PRO A 781 15.26 -9.02 0.26
CA PRO A 781 15.67 -9.45 1.61
C PRO A 781 15.46 -8.39 2.71
N TRP A 782 15.25 -7.13 2.34
CA TRP A 782 14.93 -6.02 3.24
C TRP A 782 13.46 -5.98 3.70
N ILE A 783 12.54 -6.63 2.97
CA ILE A 783 11.14 -6.76 3.38
C ILE A 783 11.03 -7.90 4.39
N LYS A 784 10.63 -7.59 5.63
CA LYS A 784 10.54 -8.54 6.75
C LYS A 784 9.13 -9.06 6.99
N HIS A 785 8.12 -8.29 6.63
CA HIS A 785 6.73 -8.73 6.56
C HIS A 785 6.11 -8.36 5.23
N LEU A 786 5.32 -9.28 4.70
CA LEU A 786 4.63 -9.10 3.43
C LEU A 786 3.28 -9.82 3.47
N ASN A 787 2.21 -9.05 3.23
CA ASN A 787 0.86 -9.54 3.04
C ASN A 787 0.16 -8.68 1.96
N THR A 788 0.26 -9.12 0.71
CA THR A 788 -0.29 -8.40 -0.46
C THR A 788 -1.78 -8.61 -0.65
N ASP A 789 -2.40 -9.51 0.11
CA ASP A 789 -3.83 -9.80 0.04
C ASP A 789 -4.54 -9.39 1.34
N ALA A 790 -4.51 -8.09 1.63
CA ALA A 790 -5.05 -7.54 2.86
C ALA A 790 -5.87 -6.27 2.61
N GLN A 791 -6.87 -6.11 3.46
CA GLN A 791 -7.54 -4.84 3.76
C GLN A 791 -7.45 -4.65 5.27
N GLY A 792 -7.39 -3.41 5.75
CA GLY A 792 -7.29 -3.13 7.18
C GLY A 792 -6.73 -1.75 7.50
N PHE A 793 -6.13 -1.65 8.67
CA PHE A 793 -5.51 -0.42 9.19
C PHE A 793 -4.35 -0.75 10.11
N THR A 794 -3.62 0.27 10.53
CA THR A 794 -2.50 0.11 11.47
C THR A 794 -2.70 0.92 12.74
N LEU A 795 -2.52 0.26 13.89
CA LEU A 795 -2.48 0.92 15.21
C LEU A 795 -1.03 1.03 15.68
N VAL A 796 -0.61 2.22 16.11
CA VAL A 796 0.75 2.48 16.59
C VAL A 796 0.74 2.85 18.06
N THR A 797 1.64 2.23 18.82
CA THR A 797 2.03 2.68 20.16
C THR A 797 3.50 3.09 20.12
N LEU A 798 3.76 4.36 20.40
CA LEU A 798 5.09 4.95 20.38
C LEU A 798 5.53 5.29 21.80
N THR A 799 6.74 4.88 22.17
CA THR A 799 7.38 5.18 23.46
C THR A 799 8.82 5.63 23.21
N PRO A 800 9.53 6.21 24.20
CA PRO A 800 10.94 6.56 24.01
C PRO A 800 11.83 5.39 23.56
N GLY A 801 11.51 4.16 23.97
CA GLY A 801 12.34 2.97 23.67
C GLY A 801 11.95 2.19 22.41
N LYS A 802 10.72 2.32 21.92
CA LYS A 802 10.23 1.55 20.76
C LYS A 802 8.98 2.16 20.11
N LEU A 803 8.84 1.87 18.82
CA LEU A 803 7.59 1.98 18.07
C LEU A 803 7.03 0.56 17.84
N VAL A 804 5.76 0.36 18.17
CA VAL A 804 5.04 -0.89 17.91
C VAL A 804 3.87 -0.58 16.99
N ALA A 805 3.87 -1.14 15.79
CA ALA A 805 2.78 -1.07 14.83
C ALA A 805 2.05 -2.41 14.76
N GLN A 806 0.73 -2.37 14.84
CA GLN A 806 -0.15 -3.53 14.73
C GLN A 806 -0.93 -3.43 13.41
N PHE A 807 -0.53 -4.24 12.44
CA PHE A 807 -1.25 -4.41 11.18
C PHE A 807 -2.51 -5.25 11.45
N LYS A 808 -3.68 -4.61 11.42
CA LYS A 808 -4.97 -5.23 11.70
C LYS A 808 -5.67 -5.54 10.38
N GLN A 809 -5.49 -6.77 9.88
CA GLN A 809 -6.20 -7.28 8.70
C GLN A 809 -7.65 -7.55 9.06
N VAL A 810 -8.58 -7.13 8.21
CA VAL A 810 -10.01 -7.37 8.40
C VAL A 810 -10.50 -8.59 7.65
N ASN A 811 -11.59 -9.19 8.16
CA ASN A 811 -12.35 -10.18 7.42
C ASN A 811 -13.03 -9.53 6.20
N LYS A 812 -13.43 -10.35 5.23
CA LYS A 812 -14.26 -9.92 4.10
C LYS A 812 -15.74 -9.83 4.53
N LEU A 813 -16.54 -9.13 3.74
CA LEU A 813 -18.01 -9.09 3.82
C LEU A 813 -18.64 -10.47 4.00
N VAL A 814 -19.79 -10.49 4.69
CA VAL A 814 -20.65 -11.66 4.84
C VAL A 814 -22.03 -11.30 4.34
N GLY A 815 -22.40 -11.89 3.19
CA GLY A 815 -23.51 -11.37 2.40
C GLY A 815 -23.26 -9.91 2.00
N GLY A 816 -24.17 -9.01 2.35
CA GLY A 816 -24.05 -7.57 2.12
C GLY A 816 -23.69 -6.76 3.38
N ASN A 817 -23.13 -7.38 4.43
CA ASN A 817 -22.85 -6.70 5.70
C ASN A 817 -21.40 -6.87 6.14
N ALA A 818 -20.87 -5.89 6.88
CA ALA A 818 -19.63 -6.08 7.61
C ALA A 818 -19.73 -7.29 8.58
N PRO A 819 -18.66 -8.08 8.73
CA PRO A 819 -18.63 -9.22 9.63
C PRO A 819 -18.72 -8.76 11.09
N THR A 820 -19.26 -9.63 11.95
CA THR A 820 -19.35 -9.36 13.40
C THR A 820 -17.95 -9.33 14.03
N SER A 821 -17.07 -10.25 13.60
CA SER A 821 -15.65 -10.22 13.90
C SER A 821 -14.91 -9.46 12.78
N VAL A 822 -14.68 -8.17 13.00
CA VAL A 822 -14.06 -7.28 12.00
C VAL A 822 -12.59 -7.63 11.79
N VAL A 823 -11.79 -7.64 12.85
CA VAL A 823 -10.35 -7.90 12.78
C VAL A 823 -10.11 -9.40 12.71
N ALA A 824 -9.61 -9.87 11.57
CA ALA A 824 -9.30 -11.27 11.32
C ALA A 824 -7.94 -11.67 11.90
N ARG A 825 -6.94 -10.79 11.76
CA ARG A 825 -5.56 -11.08 12.11
C ARG A 825 -4.85 -9.80 12.53
N VAL A 826 -3.97 -9.93 13.51
CA VAL A 826 -3.04 -8.88 13.92
C VAL A 826 -1.62 -9.39 13.70
N THR A 827 -0.82 -8.64 12.95
CA THR A 827 0.63 -8.83 12.86
C THR A 827 1.31 -7.65 13.54
N THR A 828 2.29 -7.90 14.41
CA THR A 828 2.98 -6.83 15.12
C THR A 828 4.37 -6.60 14.54
N ALA A 829 4.66 -5.36 14.14
CA ALA A 829 5.98 -4.88 13.75
C ALA A 829 6.56 -3.98 14.86
N THR A 830 7.75 -4.31 15.35
CA THR A 830 8.42 -3.55 16.42
C THR A 830 9.74 -2.98 15.93
N VAL A 831 9.90 -1.67 16.06
CA VAL A 831 11.15 -0.95 15.82
C VAL A 831 11.71 -0.49 17.16
N THR A 832 12.93 -0.92 17.49
CA THR A 832 13.60 -0.51 18.73
C THR A 832 14.38 0.79 18.49
N ALA A 833 14.32 1.73 19.44
CA ALA A 833 15.08 2.97 19.35
C ALA A 833 16.59 2.67 19.18
N GLY A 834 17.27 3.44 18.35
CA GLY A 834 18.67 3.30 17.98
C GLY A 834 18.92 2.27 16.87
N SER A 835 17.90 1.62 16.32
CA SER A 835 18.04 0.56 15.32
C SER A 835 17.22 0.83 14.06
N ALA A 836 17.86 0.68 12.89
CA ALA A 836 17.19 0.64 11.59
C ALA A 836 16.79 -0.80 11.24
N ALA A 837 16.02 -1.44 12.13
CA ALA A 837 15.55 -2.81 11.96
C ALA A 837 14.14 -2.98 12.52
N VAL A 838 13.39 -3.92 11.95
CA VAL A 838 12.03 -4.26 12.35
C VAL A 838 11.92 -5.74 12.68
N ALA A 839 11.32 -6.05 13.83
CA ALA A 839 10.99 -7.40 14.27
C ALA A 839 9.51 -7.66 14.06
N ILE A 840 9.16 -8.85 13.56
CA ILE A 840 7.79 -9.26 13.24
C ILE A 840 7.37 -10.39 14.19
N SER A 841 6.18 -10.27 14.78
CA SER A 841 5.59 -11.29 15.66
C SER A 841 4.10 -11.46 15.45
#